data_AF-A0A507C266-F1
#
_entry.id   AF-A0A507C266-F1
#
_cell.length_a   1.000
_cell.length_b   1.000
_cell.length_c   1.000
_cell.angle_alpha   90.00
_cell.angle_beta   90.00
_cell.angle_gamma   90.00
#
_symmetry.space_group_name_H-M   'P 1'
#
loop_
_entity.id
_entity.type
_entity.pdbx_description
1 polymer ?
#
loop_
_entity_poly.entity_id
_entity_poly.type
_entity_poly.pdbx_seq_one_letter_code
_entity_poly.pdbx_strand_id
1 'polypeptide(L)'
;MPGVSEVKDAKYIHGASKVWTVDSMNHHVVNVQYAVRGELAIKADQLRQKLAENPESLPFKHITSCNIGNPQQLGQKPITFFRQVTSLLEYPDLLSAENEPIVSKLYPKDALDRARSLLASIDGGVGAYSHSQGILAIRKDIAKFIEERDGFPSNPDNIFLTAGASPGVQLVLQSLIQNSNVGIMIPIPQYPLYTASIALYDGTPVSYYLDESNEWSLSVEELNRSITEARAKKIDVRALCVINPGNPTGQCLSEANMRDVIVFCHKEKLVLLADEVYQTNVYTSKVPFNSFKKVLTSMGPSYEAQELVSFHSISKGVIGECGRRGGFFECVGIEKDVRDMLYKIASVSLCPPVSGQVLVDLMVNPPKKGDISYPVYAKETQEVYDTLKRRSIKLADALNSLEDVTCNPAQGALYLFPQIKLPDNAIEAAKKAGKAPDDFYALELLAATGVCVVSGSGFGQKAGTWHFRSTFLPPEASFDEFIQLKLSDTNEMNTQETVPAPLAPLSKRASRRKALEELHASPLPIRPKSTLSWWSPASWRWLMPSFSTMNASNDHNKVSKFQGSLLGMGVWITSDTRQLWTDGFFGKGTLSRSEPLYGNEDFRMGIMKRKAAGRLGPVDEAENENTTEKLGYNPERVQLSPYESVFLLWALDCLEIRDYDGTEMTARSLWRYMMSQSRLYATQPDTLYEGLPLSEWGFMARYVVYHTFRARGWVTWSGIKFGVDFVAYRRGPVFSHSEYALVVLPVVKNQLIGFSQDLKWYLGVNRVCAQVKKSVVLCYVHFEDEFTVSDSQHPLDALKKTRISEVTIRRFIPERSRD
;
A
#
# COMPACT_ATOMS: atom_id res chain seq x y z
N MET A 1 34.32 -32.61 13.70
CA MET A 1 33.99 -31.18 13.57
C MET A 1 35.26 -30.46 13.16
N PRO A 2 35.37 -29.94 11.93
CA PRO A 2 35.17 -28.49 11.77
C PRO A 2 34.73 -28.03 10.37
N GLY A 3 34.28 -26.79 10.30
CA GLY A 3 33.98 -26.07 9.06
C GLY A 3 33.10 -24.84 9.29
N VAL A 4 33.28 -24.14 10.42
CA VAL A 4 32.71 -22.79 10.59
C VAL A 4 33.53 -21.88 9.69
N SER A 5 33.02 -21.61 8.49
CA SER A 5 33.50 -20.53 7.64
C SER A 5 33.46 -19.25 8.46
N GLU A 6 34.61 -18.58 8.59
CA GLU A 6 34.72 -17.27 9.23
C GLU A 6 33.61 -16.34 8.72
N VAL A 7 32.71 -15.96 9.63
CA VAL A 7 31.85 -14.80 9.41
C VAL A 7 32.81 -13.61 9.33
N LYS A 8 33.05 -13.12 8.10
CA LYS A 8 33.78 -11.87 7.86
C LYS A 8 33.29 -10.82 8.86
N ASP A 9 34.21 -10.29 9.65
CA ASP A 9 34.04 -9.28 10.69
C ASP A 9 32.70 -8.53 10.60
N ALA A 10 31.69 -9.04 11.32
CA ALA A 10 30.46 -8.30 11.52
C ALA A 10 30.86 -7.03 12.29
N LYS A 11 30.98 -5.90 11.59
CA LYS A 11 31.26 -4.60 12.21
C LYS A 11 30.23 -4.40 13.32
N TYR A 12 30.65 -4.57 14.56
CA TYR A 12 29.82 -4.25 15.71
C TYR A 12 29.39 -2.78 15.54
N ILE A 13 28.08 -2.53 15.50
CA ILE A 13 27.49 -1.21 15.24
C ILE A 13 27.78 -0.23 16.41
N HIS A 14 28.53 -0.66 17.42
CA HIS A 14 28.98 0.19 18.53
C HIS A 14 29.85 1.34 17.99
N GLY A 15 29.33 2.56 18.05
CA GLY A 15 29.97 3.78 17.55
C GLY A 15 29.40 4.34 16.25
N ALA A 16 28.48 3.62 15.57
CA ALA A 16 27.78 4.16 14.43
C ALA A 16 26.71 5.18 14.88
N SER A 17 26.58 6.30 14.16
CA SER A 17 25.58 7.34 14.47
C SER A 17 24.13 6.86 14.27
N LYS A 18 23.93 5.78 13.49
CA LYS A 18 22.63 5.15 13.22
C LYS A 18 22.77 3.63 13.15
N VAL A 19 21.77 2.92 13.70
CA VAL A 19 21.72 1.45 13.76
C VAL A 19 20.99 0.82 12.58
N TRP A 20 20.14 1.57 11.89
CA TRP A 20 19.36 1.07 10.75
C TRP A 20 19.73 1.84 9.47
N THR A 21 20.78 1.35 8.83
CA THR A 21 21.32 1.78 7.54
C THR A 21 21.37 0.58 6.59
N VAL A 22 21.60 0.80 5.29
CA VAL A 22 21.78 -0.29 4.30
C VAL A 22 22.89 -1.25 4.74
N ASP A 23 24.01 -0.73 5.26
CA ASP A 23 25.16 -1.53 5.72
C ASP A 23 24.85 -2.44 6.93
N SER A 24 23.80 -2.12 7.68
CA SER A 24 23.36 -2.86 8.88
C SER A 24 22.05 -3.63 8.68
N MET A 25 21.43 -3.50 7.50
CA MET A 25 20.18 -4.18 7.16
C MET A 25 20.46 -5.66 6.93
N ASN A 26 19.42 -6.51 7.08
CA ASN A 26 19.52 -7.89 6.65
C ASN A 26 20.00 -7.95 5.20
N HIS A 27 21.19 -8.50 4.98
CA HIS A 27 21.83 -8.56 3.66
C HIS A 27 21.00 -9.33 2.64
N HIS A 28 20.20 -10.33 3.06
CA HIS A 28 19.25 -11.00 2.16
C HIS A 28 18.22 -10.02 1.61
N VAL A 29 17.70 -9.09 2.43
CA VAL A 29 16.76 -8.04 2.01
C VAL A 29 17.41 -7.07 1.02
N VAL A 30 18.68 -6.70 1.25
CA VAL A 30 19.44 -5.83 0.34
C VAL A 30 19.65 -6.50 -1.03
N ASN A 31 19.81 -7.82 -1.04
CA ASN A 31 20.03 -8.61 -2.26
C ASN A 31 18.74 -8.93 -3.03
N VAL A 32 17.54 -8.71 -2.46
CA VAL A 32 16.28 -8.96 -3.17
C VAL A 32 16.12 -7.96 -4.32
N GLN A 33 15.91 -8.49 -5.52
CA GLN A 33 15.55 -7.72 -6.71
C GLN A 33 14.15 -8.10 -7.20
N TYR A 34 13.32 -7.11 -7.52
CA TYR A 34 11.97 -7.34 -8.05
C TYR A 34 11.64 -6.32 -9.16
N ALA A 35 12.00 -6.66 -10.39
CA ALA A 35 12.00 -5.74 -11.53
C ALA A 35 10.60 -5.22 -11.94
N VAL A 36 9.53 -5.95 -11.66
CA VAL A 36 8.14 -5.60 -12.09
C VAL A 36 7.67 -4.24 -11.53
N ARG A 37 8.25 -3.77 -10.41
CA ARG A 37 7.99 -2.44 -9.82
C ARG A 37 9.28 -1.65 -9.60
N GLY A 38 10.27 -1.83 -10.49
CA GLY A 38 11.55 -1.14 -10.44
C GLY A 38 11.53 0.26 -11.05
N GLU A 39 12.68 0.67 -11.57
CA GLU A 39 12.93 2.02 -12.09
C GLU A 39 11.96 2.46 -13.19
N LEU A 40 11.60 1.56 -14.12
CA LEU A 40 10.64 1.86 -15.20
C LEU A 40 9.28 2.33 -14.66
N ALA A 41 8.78 1.70 -13.59
CA ALA A 41 7.52 2.10 -12.98
C ALA A 41 7.62 3.49 -12.32
N ILE A 42 8.74 3.76 -11.64
CA ILE A 42 9.00 5.07 -11.02
C ILE A 42 9.09 6.16 -12.09
N LYS A 43 9.79 5.89 -13.21
CA LYS A 43 9.91 6.82 -14.33
C LYS A 43 8.55 7.07 -14.99
N ALA A 44 7.74 6.04 -15.16
CA ALA A 44 6.39 6.17 -15.68
C ALA A 44 5.51 7.07 -14.79
N ASP A 45 5.60 6.94 -13.47
CA ASP A 45 4.89 7.83 -12.53
C ASP A 45 5.37 9.29 -12.63
N GLN A 46 6.67 9.51 -12.77
CA GLN A 46 7.22 10.86 -13.00
C GLN A 46 6.69 11.48 -14.31
N LEU A 47 6.61 10.70 -15.39
CA LEU A 47 6.07 11.16 -16.66
C LEU A 47 4.56 11.42 -16.59
N ARG A 48 3.78 10.60 -15.86
CA ARG A 48 2.36 10.88 -15.57
C ARG A 48 2.19 12.21 -14.85
N GLN A 49 3.02 12.48 -13.84
CA GLN A 49 2.99 13.76 -13.13
C GLN A 49 3.33 14.92 -14.08
N LYS A 50 4.34 14.76 -14.94
CA LYS A 50 4.71 15.79 -15.91
C LYS A 50 3.58 16.11 -16.89
N LEU A 51 2.86 15.10 -17.38
CA LEU A 51 1.66 15.27 -18.21
C LEU A 51 0.52 15.95 -17.46
N ALA A 52 0.32 15.63 -16.18
CA ALA A 52 -0.70 16.28 -15.35
C ALA A 52 -0.38 17.76 -15.10
N GLU A 53 0.91 18.12 -14.98
CA GLU A 53 1.36 19.50 -14.85
C GLU A 53 1.29 20.27 -16.18
N ASN A 54 1.64 19.64 -17.29
CA ASN A 54 1.54 20.20 -18.64
C ASN A 54 1.29 19.07 -19.67
N PRO A 55 0.05 18.95 -20.19
CA PRO A 55 -0.34 17.90 -21.14
C PRO A 55 0.47 17.86 -22.44
N GLU A 56 1.04 19.00 -22.86
CA GLU A 56 1.80 19.13 -24.13
C GLU A 56 3.32 19.01 -23.92
N SER A 57 3.77 18.60 -22.73
CA SER A 57 5.20 18.61 -22.37
C SER A 57 6.01 17.38 -22.81
N LEU A 58 5.34 16.40 -23.45
CA LEU A 58 5.89 15.13 -23.89
C LEU A 58 5.27 14.76 -25.24
N PRO A 59 5.92 13.89 -26.06
CA PRO A 59 5.44 13.52 -27.39
C PRO A 59 4.21 12.59 -27.39
N PHE A 60 3.64 12.29 -26.22
CA PHE A 60 2.47 11.46 -26.02
C PHE A 60 1.56 12.08 -24.96
N LYS A 61 0.27 11.76 -25.01
CA LYS A 61 -0.75 12.38 -24.13
C LYS A 61 -1.01 11.60 -22.85
N HIS A 62 -0.64 10.32 -22.81
CA HIS A 62 -0.88 9.44 -21.66
C HIS A 62 0.17 8.35 -21.56
N ILE A 63 0.28 7.73 -20.39
CA ILE A 63 1.14 6.56 -20.16
C ILE A 63 0.33 5.29 -20.27
N THR A 64 0.66 4.44 -21.24
CA THR A 64 0.05 3.12 -21.43
C THR A 64 0.78 2.10 -20.57
N SER A 65 0.08 1.55 -19.59
CA SER A 65 0.68 0.63 -18.61
C SER A 65 0.63 -0.81 -19.13
N CYS A 66 1.72 -1.27 -19.72
CA CYS A 66 1.88 -2.65 -20.19
C CYS A 66 2.71 -3.52 -19.24
N ASN A 67 3.13 -2.96 -18.11
CA ASN A 67 4.11 -3.55 -17.21
C ASN A 67 3.51 -4.43 -16.11
N ILE A 68 2.21 -4.34 -15.81
CA ILE A 68 1.56 -5.07 -14.70
C ILE A 68 0.30 -5.77 -15.17
N GLY A 69 0.20 -7.07 -14.90
CA GLY A 69 -1.03 -7.86 -15.09
C GLY A 69 -2.10 -7.53 -14.05
N ASN A 70 -2.71 -6.35 -14.15
CA ASN A 70 -3.76 -5.81 -13.28
C ASN A 70 -5.01 -5.44 -14.10
N PRO A 71 -5.90 -6.40 -14.43
CA PRO A 71 -6.90 -6.22 -15.48
C PRO A 71 -7.91 -5.08 -15.23
N GLN A 72 -8.38 -4.93 -13.99
CA GLN A 72 -9.39 -3.89 -13.65
C GLN A 72 -8.83 -2.46 -13.74
N GLN A 73 -7.52 -2.27 -13.60
CA GLN A 73 -6.87 -0.97 -13.83
C GLN A 73 -6.94 -0.53 -15.30
N LEU A 74 -7.10 -1.49 -16.22
CA LEU A 74 -7.14 -1.26 -17.66
C LEU A 74 -8.56 -1.48 -18.24
N GLY A 75 -9.58 -1.36 -17.38
CA GLY A 75 -10.98 -1.33 -17.80
C GLY A 75 -11.69 -2.68 -17.88
N GLN A 76 -11.08 -3.79 -17.45
CA GLN A 76 -11.83 -5.04 -17.26
C GLN A 76 -12.92 -4.80 -16.21
N LYS A 77 -14.18 -5.05 -16.58
CA LYS A 77 -15.30 -4.95 -15.65
C LYS A 77 -15.25 -6.08 -14.62
N PRO A 78 -15.59 -5.82 -13.34
CA PRO A 78 -15.74 -6.89 -12.38
C PRO A 78 -16.95 -7.76 -12.71
N ILE A 79 -16.89 -9.04 -12.33
CA ILE A 79 -18.01 -9.98 -12.49
C ILE A 79 -19.14 -9.58 -11.53
N THR A 80 -20.35 -9.41 -12.07
CA THR A 80 -21.49 -8.85 -11.33
C THR A 80 -21.88 -9.73 -10.14
N PHE A 81 -21.98 -11.05 -10.36
CA PHE A 81 -22.34 -12.00 -9.29
C PHE A 81 -21.38 -11.93 -8.09
N PHE A 82 -20.08 -11.79 -8.34
CA PHE A 82 -19.08 -11.68 -7.29
C PHE A 82 -19.26 -10.39 -6.46
N ARG A 83 -19.55 -9.27 -7.12
CA ARG A 83 -19.83 -7.99 -6.46
C ARG A 83 -21.13 -8.04 -5.66
N GLN A 84 -22.15 -8.68 -6.20
CA GLN A 84 -23.43 -8.86 -5.52
C GLN A 84 -23.27 -9.63 -4.21
N VAL A 85 -22.72 -10.84 -4.26
CA VAL A 85 -22.53 -11.67 -3.06
C VAL A 85 -21.62 -10.97 -2.05
N THR A 86 -20.47 -10.43 -2.48
CA THR A 86 -19.56 -9.76 -1.54
C THR A 86 -20.20 -8.54 -0.89
N SER A 87 -21.00 -7.75 -1.59
CA SER A 87 -21.69 -6.60 -0.98
C SER A 87 -22.68 -7.00 0.12
N LEU A 88 -23.38 -8.12 -0.05
CA LEU A 88 -24.31 -8.67 0.95
C LEU A 88 -23.58 -9.21 2.18
N LEU A 89 -22.36 -9.75 1.99
CA LEU A 89 -21.52 -10.24 3.09
C LEU A 89 -20.88 -9.12 3.90
N GLU A 90 -20.52 -8.00 3.25
CA GLU A 90 -19.98 -6.81 3.90
C GLU A 90 -21.06 -6.04 4.68
N TYR A 91 -22.32 -6.09 4.24
CA TYR A 91 -23.46 -5.49 4.94
C TYR A 91 -24.63 -6.47 5.12
N PRO A 92 -24.52 -7.40 6.09
CA PRO A 92 -25.48 -8.50 6.26
C PRO A 92 -26.89 -8.05 6.69
N ASP A 93 -27.07 -6.84 7.21
CA ASP A 93 -28.39 -6.30 7.55
C ASP A 93 -29.33 -6.20 6.33
N LEU A 94 -28.77 -6.14 5.11
CA LEU A 94 -29.53 -6.24 3.85
C LEU A 94 -30.30 -7.57 3.74
N LEU A 95 -29.84 -8.62 4.41
CA LEU A 95 -30.48 -9.94 4.41
C LEU A 95 -31.51 -10.12 5.53
N SER A 96 -31.81 -9.07 6.30
CA SER A 96 -32.86 -9.10 7.33
C SER A 96 -34.26 -9.22 6.71
N ALA A 97 -35.21 -9.77 7.47
CA ALA A 97 -36.59 -9.93 7.03
C ALA A 97 -37.26 -8.59 6.68
N GLU A 98 -36.87 -7.50 7.35
CA GLU A 98 -37.37 -6.14 7.09
C GLU A 98 -36.91 -5.62 5.72
N ASN A 99 -35.67 -5.90 5.33
CA ASN A 99 -35.08 -5.40 4.08
C ASN A 99 -35.39 -6.29 2.87
N GLU A 100 -35.79 -7.55 3.06
CA GLU A 100 -36.04 -8.53 2.00
C GLU A 100 -36.92 -8.00 0.84
N PRO A 101 -38.07 -7.33 1.07
CA PRO A 101 -38.94 -6.88 -0.04
C PRO A 101 -38.28 -5.86 -0.97
N ILE A 102 -37.29 -5.12 -0.49
CA ILE A 102 -36.51 -4.14 -1.27
C ILE A 102 -35.31 -4.85 -1.90
N VAL A 103 -34.59 -5.66 -1.12
CA VAL A 103 -33.34 -6.29 -1.52
C VAL A 103 -33.55 -7.35 -2.61
N SER A 104 -34.64 -8.13 -2.56
CA SER A 104 -34.98 -9.11 -3.62
C SER A 104 -35.31 -8.47 -4.97
N LYS A 105 -35.51 -7.13 -5.04
CA LYS A 105 -35.64 -6.39 -6.30
C LYS A 105 -34.29 -5.97 -6.90
N LEU A 106 -33.25 -5.90 -6.06
CA LEU A 106 -31.90 -5.44 -6.44
C LEU A 106 -30.93 -6.60 -6.68
N TYR A 107 -31.13 -7.71 -5.97
CA TYR A 107 -30.26 -8.88 -6.02
C TYR A 107 -31.03 -10.10 -6.51
N PRO A 108 -30.43 -10.93 -7.39
CA PRO A 108 -31.05 -12.17 -7.81
C PRO A 108 -31.07 -13.17 -6.65
N LYS A 109 -32.07 -14.06 -6.65
CA LYS A 109 -32.32 -14.99 -5.52
C LYS A 109 -31.09 -15.84 -5.19
N ASP A 110 -30.40 -16.34 -6.19
CA ASP A 110 -29.20 -17.17 -6.04
C ASP A 110 -28.02 -16.41 -5.42
N ALA A 111 -27.89 -15.09 -5.63
CA ALA A 111 -26.91 -14.28 -4.91
C ALA A 111 -27.28 -14.11 -3.43
N LEU A 112 -28.56 -13.94 -3.11
CA LEU A 112 -29.06 -13.88 -1.73
C LEU A 112 -28.84 -15.22 -1.00
N ASP A 113 -29.22 -16.32 -1.65
CA ASP A 113 -29.03 -17.67 -1.12
C ASP A 113 -27.54 -17.96 -0.89
N ARG A 114 -26.67 -17.57 -1.83
CA ARG A 114 -25.22 -17.74 -1.70
C ARG A 114 -24.65 -16.92 -0.53
N ALA A 115 -25.07 -15.67 -0.37
CA ALA A 115 -24.64 -14.84 0.75
C ALA A 115 -25.09 -15.41 2.10
N ARG A 116 -26.36 -15.87 2.21
CA ARG A 116 -26.89 -16.52 3.43
C ARG A 116 -26.11 -17.79 3.78
N SER A 117 -25.85 -18.64 2.79
CA SER A 117 -25.07 -19.88 2.95
C SER A 117 -23.65 -19.60 3.46
N LEU A 118 -22.99 -18.59 2.89
CA LEU A 118 -21.64 -18.19 3.32
C LEU A 118 -21.62 -17.60 4.72
N LEU A 119 -22.56 -16.71 5.08
CA LEU A 119 -22.65 -16.19 6.45
C LEU A 119 -22.87 -17.29 7.48
N ALA A 120 -23.72 -18.28 7.16
CA ALA A 120 -23.96 -19.43 8.04
C ALA A 120 -22.70 -20.31 8.22
N SER A 121 -21.73 -20.22 7.31
CA SER A 121 -20.48 -20.97 7.34
C SER A 121 -19.29 -20.20 7.91
N ILE A 122 -19.46 -18.90 8.21
CA ILE A 122 -18.41 -18.00 8.67
C ILE A 122 -18.77 -17.48 10.07
N ASP A 123 -18.19 -18.11 11.09
CA ASP A 123 -18.37 -17.68 12.47
C ASP A 123 -17.89 -16.24 12.68
N GLY A 124 -18.78 -15.37 13.16
CA GLY A 124 -18.48 -13.95 13.39
C GLY A 124 -18.47 -13.07 12.12
N GLY A 125 -18.90 -13.62 10.97
CA GLY A 125 -18.98 -12.89 9.71
C GLY A 125 -17.61 -12.55 9.11
N VAL A 126 -17.60 -11.72 8.06
CA VAL A 126 -16.38 -11.43 7.28
C VAL A 126 -15.35 -10.54 8.00
N GLY A 127 -15.69 -10.03 9.18
CA GLY A 127 -14.80 -9.22 10.02
C GLY A 127 -13.98 -10.00 11.05
N ALA A 128 -14.34 -11.27 11.32
CA ALA A 128 -13.65 -12.11 12.29
C ALA A 128 -12.42 -12.80 11.70
N TYR A 129 -11.50 -13.26 12.56
CA TYR A 129 -10.45 -14.17 12.14
C TYR A 129 -11.04 -15.55 11.83
N SER A 130 -10.63 -16.14 10.71
CA SER A 130 -10.92 -17.54 10.42
C SER A 130 -9.84 -18.47 10.98
N HIS A 131 -10.05 -19.78 10.81
CA HIS A 131 -8.97 -20.76 10.94
C HIS A 131 -7.78 -20.38 10.04
N SER A 132 -6.55 -20.68 10.47
CA SER A 132 -5.32 -20.24 9.78
C SER A 132 -5.06 -20.93 8.44
N GLN A 133 -5.59 -22.15 8.23
CA GLN A 133 -5.66 -22.76 6.89
C GLN A 133 -6.78 -22.17 6.02
N GLY A 134 -7.68 -21.39 6.62
CA GLY A 134 -8.89 -20.88 5.99
C GLY A 134 -10.17 -21.58 6.42
N ILE A 135 -11.30 -20.93 6.12
CA ILE A 135 -12.66 -21.39 6.43
C ILE A 135 -12.88 -22.80 5.86
N LEU A 136 -13.33 -23.74 6.71
CA LEU A 136 -13.47 -25.15 6.33
C LEU A 136 -14.48 -25.34 5.19
N ALA A 137 -15.62 -24.63 5.21
CA ALA A 137 -16.61 -24.72 4.14
C ALA A 137 -16.00 -24.34 2.78
N ILE A 138 -15.20 -23.27 2.73
CA ILE A 138 -14.51 -22.84 1.51
C ILE A 138 -13.45 -23.85 1.08
N ARG A 139 -12.69 -24.44 2.02
CA ARG A 139 -11.73 -25.52 1.69
C ARG A 139 -12.42 -26.74 1.10
N LYS A 140 -13.63 -27.09 1.56
CA LYS A 140 -14.44 -28.16 0.98
C LYS A 140 -14.91 -27.82 -0.43
N ASP A 141 -15.32 -26.58 -0.68
CA ASP A 141 -15.73 -26.12 -2.01
C ASP A 141 -14.55 -26.11 -2.99
N ILE A 142 -13.34 -25.73 -2.53
CA ILE A 142 -12.10 -25.86 -3.32
C ILE A 142 -11.82 -27.34 -3.63
N ALA A 143 -11.90 -28.22 -2.64
CA ALA A 143 -11.65 -29.64 -2.84
C ALA A 143 -12.60 -30.24 -3.89
N LYS A 144 -13.90 -29.90 -3.79
CA LYS A 144 -14.92 -30.30 -4.76
C LYS A 144 -14.65 -29.74 -6.15
N PHE A 145 -14.26 -28.48 -6.27
CA PHE A 145 -13.88 -27.87 -7.55
C PHE A 145 -12.70 -28.60 -8.21
N ILE A 146 -11.67 -28.93 -7.43
CA ILE A 146 -10.51 -29.67 -7.93
C ILE A 146 -10.95 -31.06 -8.38
N GLU A 147 -11.81 -31.74 -7.62
CA GLU A 147 -12.36 -33.05 -7.98
C GLU A 147 -13.18 -33.02 -9.26
N GLU A 148 -14.09 -32.05 -9.41
CA GLU A 148 -14.89 -31.86 -10.62
C GLU A 148 -14.03 -31.51 -11.84
N ARG A 149 -12.96 -30.71 -11.67
CA ARG A 149 -12.03 -30.33 -12.74
C ARG A 149 -11.14 -31.49 -13.17
N ASP A 150 -10.62 -32.26 -12.22
CA ASP A 150 -9.56 -33.25 -12.46
C ASP A 150 -10.11 -34.68 -12.62
N GLY A 151 -11.31 -34.97 -12.13
CA GLY A 151 -11.87 -36.32 -12.06
C GLY A 151 -11.26 -37.18 -10.94
N PHE A 152 -10.54 -36.56 -10.00
CA PHE A 152 -9.85 -37.24 -8.88
C PHE A 152 -10.10 -36.50 -7.56
N PRO A 153 -10.29 -37.22 -6.44
CA PRO A 153 -10.66 -36.61 -5.16
C PRO A 153 -9.61 -35.61 -4.66
N SER A 154 -10.08 -34.61 -3.91
CA SER A 154 -9.25 -33.66 -3.17
C SER A 154 -9.64 -33.67 -1.69
N ASN A 155 -8.67 -33.48 -0.80
CA ASN A 155 -8.92 -33.41 0.63
C ASN A 155 -8.83 -31.95 1.10
N PRO A 156 -9.89 -31.40 1.75
CA PRO A 156 -9.86 -30.05 2.32
C PRO A 156 -8.71 -29.81 3.31
N ASP A 157 -8.21 -30.84 4.00
CA ASP A 157 -7.11 -30.70 4.97
C ASP A 157 -5.74 -30.51 4.32
N ASN A 158 -5.64 -30.77 3.02
CA ASN A 158 -4.46 -30.51 2.21
C ASN A 158 -4.46 -29.11 1.60
N ILE A 159 -5.52 -28.32 1.82
CA ILE A 159 -5.71 -27.00 1.21
C ILE A 159 -5.45 -25.89 2.21
N PHE A 160 -4.67 -24.90 1.79
CA PHE A 160 -4.38 -23.68 2.55
C PHE A 160 -4.83 -22.46 1.75
N LEU A 161 -5.78 -21.71 2.31
CA LEU A 161 -6.13 -20.38 1.79
C LEU A 161 -5.02 -19.38 2.11
N THR A 162 -4.78 -18.44 1.20
CA THR A 162 -3.68 -17.48 1.26
C THR A 162 -4.10 -16.11 0.72
N ALA A 163 -3.33 -15.07 1.06
CA ALA A 163 -3.59 -13.69 0.61
C ALA A 163 -3.15 -13.45 -0.86
N GLY A 164 -3.69 -14.26 -1.78
CA GLY A 164 -3.16 -14.51 -3.12
C GLY A 164 -2.12 -15.63 -3.13
N ALA A 165 -1.71 -16.09 -4.32
CA ALA A 165 -0.71 -17.16 -4.43
C ALA A 165 0.68 -16.77 -3.87
N SER A 166 1.04 -15.48 -3.86
CA SER A 166 2.41 -15.07 -3.51
C SER A 166 2.84 -15.43 -2.07
N PRO A 167 2.03 -15.17 -1.02
CA PRO A 167 2.30 -15.70 0.32
C PRO A 167 2.36 -17.23 0.39
N GLY A 168 1.58 -17.95 -0.43
CA GLY A 168 1.64 -19.42 -0.50
C GLY A 168 2.99 -19.90 -1.03
N VAL A 169 3.46 -19.33 -2.14
CA VAL A 169 4.79 -19.62 -2.70
C VAL A 169 5.88 -19.29 -1.68
N GLN A 170 5.79 -18.14 -1.03
CA GLN A 170 6.76 -17.71 -0.02
C GLN A 170 6.81 -18.66 1.18
N LEU A 171 5.65 -19.10 1.68
CA LEU A 171 5.56 -20.06 2.79
C LEU A 171 6.24 -21.38 2.44
N VAL A 172 5.95 -21.92 1.25
CA VAL A 172 6.52 -23.20 0.80
C VAL A 172 8.03 -23.07 0.58
N LEU A 173 8.50 -22.01 -0.09
CA LEU A 173 9.93 -21.77 -0.28
C LEU A 173 10.67 -21.60 1.05
N GLN A 174 10.12 -20.82 1.99
CA GLN A 174 10.70 -20.66 3.33
C GLN A 174 10.79 -21.99 4.09
N SER A 175 9.84 -22.90 3.88
CA SER A 175 9.86 -24.23 4.52
C SER A 175 10.89 -25.19 3.92
N LEU A 176 11.19 -25.04 2.62
CA LEU A 176 12.15 -25.90 1.90
C LEU A 176 13.61 -25.44 2.09
N ILE A 177 13.83 -24.13 2.13
CA ILE A 177 15.17 -23.52 2.18
C ILE A 177 15.70 -23.51 3.61
N GLN A 178 16.54 -24.49 3.90
CA GLN A 178 17.17 -24.65 5.21
C GLN A 178 18.45 -23.82 5.37
N ASN A 179 19.18 -23.56 4.28
CA ASN A 179 20.44 -22.82 4.23
C ASN A 179 20.80 -22.44 2.78
N SER A 180 21.85 -21.64 2.61
CA SER A 180 22.39 -21.17 1.32
C SER A 180 22.66 -22.26 0.28
N ASN A 181 22.90 -23.51 0.69
CA ASN A 181 23.20 -24.61 -0.23
C ASN A 181 21.94 -25.27 -0.82
N VAL A 182 20.74 -24.93 -0.32
CA VAL A 182 19.49 -25.48 -0.85
C VAL A 182 19.16 -24.82 -2.19
N GLY A 183 19.02 -25.64 -3.22
CA GLY A 183 18.71 -25.24 -4.58
C GLY A 183 17.22 -25.36 -4.92
N ILE A 184 16.66 -24.34 -5.56
CA ILE A 184 15.30 -24.39 -6.13
C ILE A 184 15.39 -24.19 -7.64
N MET A 185 14.93 -25.17 -8.43
CA MET A 185 14.92 -25.05 -9.87
C MET A 185 13.80 -24.12 -10.34
N ILE A 186 14.13 -23.16 -11.21
CA ILE A 186 13.20 -22.13 -11.70
C ILE A 186 13.39 -21.90 -13.21
N PRO A 187 12.31 -21.63 -13.97
CA PRO A 187 12.39 -21.40 -15.41
C PRO A 187 13.11 -20.09 -15.70
N ILE A 188 13.79 -20.00 -16.83
CA ILE A 188 14.29 -18.76 -17.41
C ILE A 188 13.71 -18.64 -18.83
N PRO A 189 12.94 -17.58 -19.13
CA PRO A 189 12.55 -16.47 -18.23
C PRO A 189 11.58 -16.89 -17.11
N GLN A 190 11.62 -16.19 -15.98
CA GLN A 190 10.89 -16.55 -14.75
C GLN A 190 9.86 -15.50 -14.33
N TYR A 191 8.90 -15.83 -13.46
CA TYR A 191 8.19 -14.81 -12.68
C TYR A 191 9.06 -14.34 -11.48
N PRO A 192 9.44 -13.05 -11.36
CA PRO A 192 10.50 -12.62 -10.43
C PRO A 192 10.19 -12.78 -8.93
N LEU A 193 8.97 -13.18 -8.56
CA LEU A 193 8.67 -13.58 -7.18
C LEU A 193 9.57 -14.73 -6.70
N TYR A 194 9.89 -15.68 -7.58
CA TYR A 194 10.66 -16.86 -7.22
C TYR A 194 12.10 -16.49 -6.85
N THR A 195 12.85 -15.85 -7.76
CA THR A 195 14.20 -15.33 -7.44
C THR A 195 14.21 -14.42 -6.23
N ALA A 196 13.26 -13.48 -6.13
CA ALA A 196 13.17 -12.57 -4.99
C ALA A 196 12.99 -13.33 -3.66
N SER A 197 12.12 -14.34 -3.63
CA SER A 197 11.85 -15.13 -2.42
C SER A 197 12.99 -16.08 -2.09
N ILE A 198 13.60 -16.71 -3.09
CA ILE A 198 14.79 -17.54 -2.91
C ILE A 198 15.93 -16.72 -2.31
N ALA A 199 16.20 -15.52 -2.84
CA ALA A 199 17.21 -14.61 -2.28
C ALA A 199 16.89 -14.16 -0.85
N LEU A 200 15.61 -13.86 -0.56
CA LEU A 200 15.15 -13.44 0.77
C LEU A 200 15.37 -14.51 1.83
N TYR A 201 15.24 -15.79 1.47
CA TYR A 201 15.38 -16.93 2.39
C TYR A 201 16.75 -17.59 2.36
N ASP A 202 17.74 -16.94 1.74
CA ASP A 202 19.10 -17.49 1.60
C ASP A 202 19.10 -18.85 0.90
N GLY A 203 18.41 -18.95 -0.24
CA GLY A 203 18.45 -20.13 -1.11
C GLY A 203 19.23 -19.87 -2.39
N THR A 204 19.56 -20.93 -3.12
CA THR A 204 20.25 -20.86 -4.41
C THR A 204 19.26 -21.08 -5.57
N PRO A 205 19.07 -20.11 -6.48
CA PRO A 205 18.27 -20.34 -7.69
C PRO A 205 19.04 -21.24 -8.67
N VAL A 206 18.40 -22.31 -9.12
CA VAL A 206 18.93 -23.25 -10.11
C VAL A 206 18.16 -23.05 -11.42
N SER A 207 18.74 -22.28 -12.34
CA SER A 207 18.05 -21.88 -13.57
C SER A 207 17.99 -23.00 -14.60
N TYR A 208 16.81 -23.23 -15.19
CA TYR A 208 16.65 -24.03 -16.41
C TYR A 208 16.03 -23.17 -17.51
N TYR A 209 16.49 -23.29 -18.74
CA TYR A 209 16.02 -22.43 -19.84
C TYR A 209 14.79 -23.02 -20.54
N LEU A 210 13.83 -22.15 -20.85
CA LEU A 210 12.73 -22.48 -21.75
C LEU A 210 13.19 -22.31 -23.21
N ASP A 211 12.72 -23.16 -24.11
CA ASP A 211 13.12 -23.13 -25.52
C ASP A 211 12.25 -22.17 -26.33
N GLU A 212 12.73 -20.93 -26.48
CA GLU A 212 12.08 -19.91 -27.30
C GLU A 212 11.77 -20.37 -28.73
N SER A 213 12.69 -21.11 -29.36
CA SER A 213 12.53 -21.55 -30.75
C SER A 213 11.43 -22.58 -30.93
N ASN A 214 11.03 -23.24 -29.83
CA ASN A 214 9.95 -24.20 -29.77
C ASN A 214 8.85 -23.72 -28.80
N GLU A 215 8.35 -22.50 -29.06
CA GLU A 215 7.22 -21.88 -28.36
C GLU A 215 7.35 -21.84 -26.82
N TRP A 216 8.57 -21.61 -26.31
CA TRP A 216 8.90 -21.60 -24.87
C TRP A 216 8.63 -22.92 -24.15
N SER A 217 8.71 -24.04 -24.87
CA SER A 217 8.56 -25.38 -24.31
C SER A 217 9.62 -25.71 -23.25
N LEU A 218 9.27 -26.65 -22.38
CA LEU A 218 10.15 -27.16 -21.32
C LEU A 218 10.73 -28.50 -21.77
N SER A 219 12.07 -28.61 -21.80
CA SER A 219 12.80 -29.83 -22.16
C SER A 219 13.35 -30.53 -20.92
N VAL A 220 13.20 -31.87 -20.85
CA VAL A 220 13.79 -32.68 -19.78
C VAL A 220 15.31 -32.78 -19.91
N GLU A 221 15.85 -32.70 -21.12
CA GLU A 221 17.30 -32.62 -21.36
C GLU A 221 17.89 -31.37 -20.68
N GLU A 222 17.22 -30.23 -20.79
CA GLU A 222 17.61 -28.99 -20.13
C GLU A 222 17.47 -29.07 -18.61
N LEU A 223 16.41 -29.71 -18.09
CA LEU A 223 16.29 -30.00 -16.66
C LEU A 223 17.45 -30.87 -16.15
N ASN A 224 17.83 -31.91 -16.89
CA ASN A 224 18.96 -32.79 -16.55
C ASN A 224 20.29 -32.02 -16.56
N ARG A 225 20.52 -31.15 -17.54
CA ARG A 225 21.71 -30.27 -17.56
C ARG A 225 21.76 -29.40 -16.31
N SER A 226 20.67 -28.68 -16.03
CA SER A 226 20.58 -27.73 -14.93
C SER A 226 20.82 -28.39 -13.56
N ILE A 227 20.16 -29.53 -13.28
CA ILE A 227 20.34 -30.24 -12.00
C ILE A 227 21.74 -30.85 -11.86
N THR A 228 22.31 -31.38 -12.95
CA THR A 228 23.65 -31.98 -12.94
C THR A 228 24.72 -30.94 -12.64
N GLU A 229 24.67 -29.77 -13.29
CA GLU A 229 25.59 -28.67 -13.01
C GLU A 229 25.45 -28.14 -11.57
N ALA A 230 24.23 -28.04 -11.05
CA ALA A 230 23.99 -27.60 -9.68
C ALA A 230 24.57 -28.58 -8.66
N ARG A 231 24.32 -29.89 -8.83
CA ARG A 231 24.85 -30.94 -7.95
C ARG A 231 26.36 -31.07 -8.05
N ALA A 232 26.96 -30.84 -9.22
CA ALA A 232 28.42 -30.76 -9.37
C ALA A 232 29.02 -29.62 -8.53
N LYS A 233 28.27 -28.53 -8.32
CA LYS A 233 28.61 -27.43 -7.40
C LYS A 233 28.20 -27.70 -5.94
N LYS A 234 27.79 -28.94 -5.63
CA LYS A 234 27.33 -29.41 -4.31
C LYS A 234 26.03 -28.77 -3.81
N ILE A 235 25.25 -28.15 -4.70
CA ILE A 235 23.94 -27.59 -4.35
C ILE A 235 22.94 -28.73 -4.11
N ASP A 236 22.25 -28.69 -2.97
CA ASP A 236 21.21 -29.63 -2.58
C ASP A 236 19.88 -29.18 -3.20
N VAL A 237 19.62 -29.61 -4.44
CA VAL A 237 18.42 -29.23 -5.19
C VAL A 237 17.21 -29.98 -4.66
N ARG A 238 16.22 -29.26 -4.12
CA ARG A 238 15.06 -29.87 -3.42
C ARG A 238 13.72 -29.71 -4.13
N ALA A 239 13.59 -28.74 -5.04
CA ALA A 239 12.33 -28.50 -5.71
C ALA A 239 12.50 -28.03 -7.15
N LEU A 240 11.48 -28.30 -7.97
CA LEU A 240 11.30 -27.77 -9.30
C LEU A 240 10.04 -26.90 -9.34
N CYS A 241 10.19 -25.63 -9.70
CA CYS A 241 9.08 -24.75 -9.97
C CYS A 241 8.71 -24.80 -11.45
N VAL A 242 7.43 -25.02 -11.75
CA VAL A 242 6.85 -24.93 -13.10
C VAL A 242 5.71 -23.94 -13.08
N ILE A 243 5.71 -22.99 -14.03
CA ILE A 243 4.67 -21.97 -14.19
C ILE A 243 3.87 -22.31 -15.45
N ASN A 244 2.59 -22.69 -15.29
CA ASN A 244 1.76 -23.17 -16.39
C ASN A 244 0.28 -22.76 -16.22
N PRO A 245 -0.31 -21.96 -17.12
CA PRO A 245 0.33 -21.24 -18.24
C PRO A 245 1.43 -20.26 -17.79
N GLY A 246 2.46 -20.09 -18.63
CA GLY A 246 3.69 -19.40 -18.24
C GLY A 246 3.61 -17.87 -18.18
N ASN A 247 4.43 -17.29 -17.30
CA ASN A 247 4.66 -15.85 -17.17
C ASN A 247 6.17 -15.63 -17.03
N PRO A 248 6.82 -14.92 -17.97
CA PRO A 248 6.24 -13.94 -18.91
C PRO A 248 5.81 -14.47 -20.29
N THR A 249 6.03 -15.75 -20.57
CA THR A 249 6.09 -16.31 -21.92
C THR A 249 4.76 -16.72 -22.55
N GLY A 250 3.72 -16.96 -21.74
CA GLY A 250 2.37 -17.26 -22.23
C GLY A 250 2.18 -18.65 -22.84
N GLN A 251 3.15 -19.56 -22.73
CA GLN A 251 3.03 -20.95 -23.18
C GLN A 251 2.16 -21.81 -22.26
N CYS A 252 1.64 -22.90 -22.80
CA CYS A 252 0.92 -23.95 -22.10
C CYS A 252 1.64 -25.30 -22.29
N LEU A 253 1.82 -26.06 -21.21
CA LEU A 253 2.44 -27.38 -21.29
C LEU A 253 1.45 -28.45 -21.72
N SER A 254 1.89 -29.35 -22.60
CA SER A 254 1.11 -30.54 -22.98
C SER A 254 1.11 -31.58 -21.86
N GLU A 255 0.08 -32.43 -21.81
CA GLU A 255 0.02 -33.51 -20.82
C GLU A 255 1.24 -34.45 -20.91
N ALA A 256 1.69 -34.77 -22.13
CA ALA A 256 2.88 -35.59 -22.34
C ALA A 256 4.13 -34.96 -21.68
N ASN A 257 4.36 -33.67 -21.92
CA ASN A 257 5.48 -32.97 -21.29
C ASN A 257 5.34 -32.90 -19.77
N MET A 258 4.12 -32.70 -19.25
CA MET A 258 3.88 -32.74 -17.80
C MET A 258 4.20 -34.12 -17.19
N ARG A 259 3.90 -35.22 -17.89
CA ARG A 259 4.29 -36.58 -17.47
C ARG A 259 5.80 -36.69 -17.41
N ASP A 260 6.51 -36.23 -18.43
CA ASP A 260 7.98 -36.27 -18.46
C ASP A 260 8.60 -35.47 -17.31
N VAL A 261 8.04 -34.30 -16.98
CA VAL A 261 8.45 -33.49 -15.82
C VAL A 261 8.20 -34.22 -14.49
N ILE A 262 7.06 -34.89 -14.34
CA ILE A 262 6.75 -35.67 -13.13
C ILE A 262 7.72 -36.86 -13.00
N VAL A 263 8.01 -37.56 -14.10
CA VAL A 263 9.01 -38.64 -14.12
C VAL A 263 10.37 -38.12 -13.68
N PHE A 264 10.78 -36.96 -14.20
CA PHE A 264 12.02 -36.30 -13.79
C PHE A 264 12.02 -35.98 -12.28
N CYS A 265 10.98 -35.32 -11.76
CA CYS A 265 10.89 -34.99 -10.33
C CYS A 265 10.95 -36.24 -9.44
N HIS A 266 10.26 -37.31 -9.84
CA HIS A 266 10.19 -38.54 -9.07
C HIS A 266 11.53 -39.28 -9.00
N LYS A 267 12.23 -39.31 -10.14
CA LYS A 267 13.59 -39.87 -10.23
C LYS A 267 14.58 -39.05 -9.40
N GLU A 268 14.50 -37.72 -9.50
CA GLU A 268 15.46 -36.81 -8.88
C GLU A 268 15.11 -36.41 -7.43
N LYS A 269 13.99 -36.90 -6.89
CA LYS A 269 13.48 -36.63 -5.53
C LYS A 269 13.28 -35.14 -5.28
N LEU A 270 12.57 -34.49 -6.20
CA LEU A 270 12.24 -33.07 -6.13
C LEU A 270 10.78 -32.85 -5.76
N VAL A 271 10.51 -31.88 -4.90
CA VAL A 271 9.16 -31.34 -4.72
C VAL A 271 8.77 -30.55 -5.97
N LEU A 272 7.62 -30.87 -6.57
CA LEU A 272 7.11 -30.13 -7.70
C LEU A 272 6.25 -28.95 -7.22
N LEU A 273 6.61 -27.73 -7.59
CA LEU A 273 5.87 -26.51 -7.29
C LEU A 273 5.15 -26.04 -8.57
N ALA A 274 3.86 -26.30 -8.67
CA ALA A 274 3.05 -25.99 -9.84
C ALA A 274 2.30 -24.66 -9.66
N ASP A 275 2.79 -23.58 -10.29
CA ASP A 275 2.11 -22.29 -10.34
C ASP A 275 1.07 -22.27 -11.47
N GLU A 276 -0.20 -22.49 -11.11
CA GLU A 276 -1.34 -22.66 -12.02
C GLU A 276 -2.32 -21.47 -11.94
N VAL A 277 -1.81 -20.27 -11.64
CA VAL A 277 -2.65 -19.06 -11.46
C VAL A 277 -3.35 -18.59 -12.74
N TYR A 278 -2.92 -19.04 -13.92
CA TYR A 278 -3.52 -18.68 -15.22
C TYR A 278 -4.38 -19.81 -15.83
N GLN A 279 -4.78 -20.82 -15.06
CA GLN A 279 -5.47 -22.01 -15.59
C GLN A 279 -6.76 -21.74 -16.39
N THR A 280 -7.44 -20.62 -16.13
CA THR A 280 -8.66 -20.20 -16.85
C THR A 280 -8.37 -19.37 -18.12
N ASN A 281 -7.09 -19.18 -18.45
CA ASN A 281 -6.63 -18.31 -19.55
C ASN A 281 -5.77 -19.11 -20.50
N VAL A 282 -6.44 -19.95 -21.28
CA VAL A 282 -5.83 -20.75 -22.34
C VAL A 282 -6.57 -20.42 -23.62
N TYR A 283 -5.90 -19.78 -24.57
CA TYR A 283 -6.47 -19.25 -25.82
C TYR A 283 -6.34 -20.22 -27.00
N THR A 284 -5.35 -21.11 -26.91
CA THR A 284 -5.11 -22.17 -27.90
C THR A 284 -6.07 -23.34 -27.72
N SER A 285 -6.56 -23.89 -28.82
CA SER A 285 -7.32 -25.15 -28.81
C SER A 285 -6.42 -26.39 -28.82
N LYS A 286 -5.12 -26.24 -29.10
CA LYS A 286 -4.18 -27.36 -29.26
C LYS A 286 -3.82 -28.01 -27.92
N VAL A 287 -3.69 -27.20 -26.87
CA VAL A 287 -3.22 -27.63 -25.55
C VAL A 287 -4.18 -27.10 -24.50
N PRO A 288 -5.23 -27.86 -24.12
CA PRO A 288 -6.11 -27.46 -23.02
C PRO A 288 -5.33 -27.46 -21.71
N PHE A 289 -5.82 -26.70 -20.72
CA PHE A 289 -5.25 -26.76 -19.38
C PHE A 289 -5.40 -28.16 -18.79
N ASN A 290 -4.29 -28.72 -18.30
CA ASN A 290 -4.27 -29.85 -17.39
C ASN A 290 -3.56 -29.42 -16.12
N SER A 291 -4.08 -29.81 -14.96
CA SER A 291 -3.41 -29.60 -13.68
C SER A 291 -2.33 -30.66 -13.48
N PHE A 292 -1.23 -30.30 -12.82
CA PHE A 292 -0.20 -31.28 -12.43
C PHE A 292 -0.78 -32.35 -11.51
N LYS A 293 -1.77 -32.01 -10.68
CA LYS A 293 -2.49 -32.98 -9.85
C LYS A 293 -3.16 -34.07 -10.69
N LYS A 294 -3.94 -33.68 -11.71
CA LYS A 294 -4.63 -34.62 -12.60
C LYS A 294 -3.63 -35.53 -13.28
N VAL A 295 -2.57 -34.96 -13.87
CA VAL A 295 -1.55 -35.74 -14.58
C VAL A 295 -0.85 -36.71 -13.63
N LEU A 296 -0.38 -36.23 -12.47
CA LEU A 296 0.27 -37.06 -11.45
C LEU A 296 -0.62 -38.22 -10.99
N THR A 297 -1.88 -37.93 -10.64
CA THR A 297 -2.81 -38.97 -10.15
C THR A 297 -3.10 -40.00 -11.23
N SER A 298 -3.21 -39.57 -12.50
CA SER A 298 -3.44 -40.47 -13.64
C SER A 298 -2.24 -41.38 -13.97
N MET A 299 -1.04 -41.10 -13.45
CA MET A 299 0.15 -41.94 -13.66
C MET A 299 0.16 -43.18 -12.75
N GLY A 300 -0.77 -43.27 -11.79
CA GLY A 300 -0.99 -44.44 -10.97
C GLY A 300 -0.03 -44.58 -9.77
N PRO A 301 -0.14 -45.70 -9.03
CA PRO A 301 0.50 -45.87 -7.71
C PRO A 301 2.03 -45.75 -7.70
N SER A 302 2.70 -46.03 -8.83
CA SER A 302 4.15 -45.90 -8.94
C SER A 302 4.67 -44.49 -8.67
N TYR A 303 3.81 -43.47 -8.76
CA TYR A 303 4.15 -42.06 -8.51
C TYR A 303 3.49 -41.50 -7.24
N GLU A 304 2.86 -42.33 -6.41
CA GLU A 304 2.14 -41.90 -5.20
C GLU A 304 3.03 -41.13 -4.20
N ALA A 305 4.31 -41.48 -4.14
CA ALA A 305 5.31 -40.81 -3.30
C ALA A 305 5.81 -39.47 -3.86
N GLN A 306 5.35 -39.02 -5.03
CA GLN A 306 5.75 -37.73 -5.60
C GLN A 306 5.10 -36.58 -4.82
N GLU A 307 5.94 -35.66 -4.34
CA GLU A 307 5.52 -34.46 -3.64
C GLU A 307 5.16 -33.34 -4.65
N LEU A 308 3.98 -32.75 -4.47
CA LEU A 308 3.45 -31.69 -5.32
C LEU A 308 2.76 -30.61 -4.47
N VAL A 309 3.02 -29.35 -4.78
CA VAL A 309 2.25 -28.21 -4.29
C VAL A 309 1.73 -27.39 -5.47
N SER A 310 0.41 -27.33 -5.63
CA SER A 310 -0.26 -26.57 -6.70
C SER A 310 -0.81 -25.25 -6.17
N PHE A 311 -0.50 -24.14 -6.82
CA PHE A 311 -0.92 -22.79 -6.42
C PHE A 311 -2.00 -22.22 -7.36
N HIS A 312 -3.00 -21.54 -6.78
CA HIS A 312 -4.02 -20.82 -7.54
C HIS A 312 -4.44 -19.50 -6.88
N SER A 313 -5.07 -18.60 -7.64
CA SER A 313 -5.33 -17.22 -7.23
C SER A 313 -6.50 -16.59 -7.98
N ILE A 314 -7.30 -15.79 -7.27
CA ILE A 314 -8.40 -14.99 -7.88
C ILE A 314 -7.88 -13.78 -8.68
N SER A 315 -6.58 -13.50 -8.60
CA SER A 315 -6.01 -12.23 -9.09
C SER A 315 -5.99 -12.13 -10.61
N LYS A 316 -6.00 -13.26 -11.31
CA LYS A 316 -5.64 -13.33 -12.72
C LYS A 316 -6.83 -13.68 -13.58
N GLY A 317 -6.62 -13.48 -14.88
CA GLY A 317 -7.52 -14.02 -15.88
C GLY A 317 -8.88 -13.37 -15.96
N VAL A 318 -9.86 -14.20 -16.29
CA VAL A 318 -11.28 -13.80 -16.40
C VAL A 318 -11.81 -13.25 -15.06
N ILE A 319 -11.28 -13.74 -13.93
CA ILE A 319 -11.66 -13.29 -12.58
C ILE A 319 -11.09 -11.89 -12.30
N GLY A 320 -9.76 -11.72 -12.43
CA GLY A 320 -9.12 -10.40 -12.40
C GLY A 320 -9.20 -9.62 -11.07
N GLU A 321 -9.45 -10.28 -9.93
CA GLU A 321 -9.68 -9.65 -8.62
C GLU A 321 -8.39 -9.36 -7.83
N CYS A 322 -7.38 -8.77 -8.48
CA CYS A 322 -6.02 -8.54 -7.94
C CYS A 322 -5.99 -7.91 -6.54
N GLY A 323 -6.83 -6.90 -6.29
CA GLY A 323 -6.85 -6.14 -5.03
C GLY A 323 -7.50 -6.88 -3.86
N ARG A 324 -8.24 -7.96 -4.14
CA ARG A 324 -8.99 -8.72 -3.13
C ARG A 324 -8.14 -9.77 -2.39
N ARG A 325 -6.94 -10.05 -2.91
CA ARG A 325 -5.91 -10.87 -2.25
C ARG A 325 -6.43 -12.23 -1.79
N GLY A 326 -7.07 -12.99 -2.69
CA GLY A 326 -7.48 -14.38 -2.44
C GLY A 326 -6.66 -15.37 -3.26
N GLY A 327 -6.32 -16.51 -2.66
CA GLY A 327 -5.66 -17.62 -3.34
C GLY A 327 -5.61 -18.85 -2.44
N PHE A 328 -5.08 -19.94 -2.98
CA PHE A 328 -4.88 -21.17 -2.22
C PHE A 328 -3.71 -21.97 -2.78
N PHE A 329 -3.24 -22.93 -1.99
CA PHE A 329 -2.46 -24.05 -2.50
C PHE A 329 -2.96 -25.38 -1.96
N GLU A 330 -2.77 -26.45 -2.74
CA GLU A 330 -3.04 -27.84 -2.35
C GLU A 330 -1.74 -28.62 -2.25
N CYS A 331 -1.56 -29.38 -1.18
CA CYS A 331 -0.45 -30.32 -0.99
C CYS A 331 -0.85 -31.74 -1.39
N VAL A 332 -0.07 -32.39 -2.25
CA VAL A 332 -0.23 -33.78 -2.67
C VAL A 332 1.08 -34.52 -2.41
N GLY A 333 1.02 -35.72 -1.82
CA GLY A 333 2.21 -36.49 -1.44
C GLY A 333 3.01 -35.93 -0.25
N ILE A 334 2.65 -34.76 0.29
CA ILE A 334 3.33 -34.14 1.45
C ILE A 334 2.85 -34.78 2.75
N GLU A 335 3.77 -35.24 3.61
CA GLU A 335 3.44 -35.86 4.89
C GLU A 335 2.70 -34.92 5.86
N LYS A 336 1.89 -35.50 6.75
CA LYS A 336 1.10 -34.73 7.71
C LYS A 336 1.96 -33.84 8.61
N ASP A 337 3.09 -34.34 9.11
CA ASP A 337 3.96 -33.60 10.02
C ASP A 337 4.57 -32.36 9.34
N VAL A 338 4.89 -32.46 8.04
CA VAL A 338 5.32 -31.31 7.22
C VAL A 338 4.18 -30.31 7.05
N ARG A 339 2.96 -30.78 6.75
CA ARG A 339 1.77 -29.90 6.68
C ARG A 339 1.47 -29.21 8.00
N ASP A 340 1.67 -29.88 9.14
CA ASP A 340 1.51 -29.28 10.46
C ASP A 340 2.55 -28.16 10.70
N MET A 341 3.76 -28.26 10.14
CA MET A 341 4.75 -27.16 10.16
C MET A 341 4.34 -25.99 9.26
N LEU A 342 3.76 -26.26 8.09
CA LEU A 342 3.17 -25.21 7.24
C LEU A 342 2.04 -24.48 7.98
N TYR A 343 1.17 -25.23 8.66
CA TYR A 343 0.11 -24.67 9.52
C TYR A 343 0.67 -23.81 10.63
N LYS A 344 1.73 -24.27 11.32
CA LYS A 344 2.40 -23.49 12.36
C LYS A 344 2.84 -22.12 11.86
N ILE A 345 3.49 -22.03 10.69
CA ILE A 345 3.92 -20.75 10.13
C ILE A 345 2.71 -19.90 9.69
N ALA A 346 1.72 -20.51 9.03
CA ALA A 346 0.49 -19.82 8.63
C ALA A 346 -0.23 -19.19 9.83
N SER A 347 -0.25 -19.87 10.98
CA SER A 347 -0.90 -19.41 12.22
C SER A 347 -0.26 -18.15 12.82
N VAL A 348 1.02 -17.87 12.55
CA VAL A 348 1.71 -16.65 13.00
C VAL A 348 1.05 -15.40 12.40
N SER A 349 0.49 -15.52 11.19
CA SER A 349 -0.25 -14.44 10.51
C SER A 349 -1.75 -14.45 10.80
N LEU A 350 -2.22 -15.29 11.74
CA LEU A 350 -3.63 -15.53 12.08
C LEU A 350 -4.43 -16.19 10.96
N CYS A 351 -4.79 -15.46 9.90
CA CYS A 351 -5.48 -16.00 8.72
C CYS A 351 -5.39 -15.04 7.53
N PRO A 352 -5.58 -15.50 6.28
CA PRO A 352 -5.76 -14.59 5.16
C PRO A 352 -7.08 -13.81 5.29
N PRO A 353 -7.20 -12.61 4.68
CA PRO A 353 -8.44 -11.82 4.75
C PRO A 353 -9.67 -12.63 4.30
N VAL A 354 -10.71 -12.66 5.13
CA VAL A 354 -11.92 -13.46 4.87
C VAL A 354 -12.62 -13.03 3.58
N SER A 355 -12.62 -11.74 3.25
CA SER A 355 -13.13 -11.23 1.96
C SER A 355 -12.42 -11.86 0.74
N GLY A 356 -11.12 -12.15 0.86
CA GLY A 356 -10.34 -12.83 -0.17
C GLY A 356 -10.68 -14.32 -0.24
N GLN A 357 -10.90 -14.96 0.90
CA GLN A 357 -11.35 -16.35 0.99
C GLN A 357 -12.72 -16.54 0.33
N VAL A 358 -13.67 -15.65 0.62
CA VAL A 358 -15.01 -15.62 0.00
C VAL A 358 -14.92 -15.52 -1.52
N LEU A 359 -14.00 -14.72 -2.07
CA LEU A 359 -13.86 -14.66 -3.52
C LEU A 359 -13.17 -15.89 -4.12
N VAL A 360 -12.34 -16.60 -3.36
CA VAL A 360 -11.86 -17.93 -3.77
C VAL A 360 -13.06 -18.87 -3.88
N ASP A 361 -13.93 -18.88 -2.89
CA ASP A 361 -15.17 -19.69 -2.89
C ASP A 361 -16.06 -19.40 -4.12
N LEU A 362 -16.27 -18.13 -4.44
CA LEU A 362 -17.06 -17.72 -5.60
C LEU A 362 -16.39 -18.06 -6.94
N MET A 363 -15.06 -18.05 -6.99
CA MET A 363 -14.29 -18.47 -8.18
C MET A 363 -14.41 -19.98 -8.42
N VAL A 364 -14.33 -20.79 -7.37
CA VAL A 364 -14.32 -22.26 -7.48
C VAL A 364 -15.73 -22.86 -7.54
N ASN A 365 -16.74 -22.13 -7.06
CA ASN A 365 -18.13 -22.55 -7.08
C ASN A 365 -19.04 -21.40 -7.61
N PRO A 366 -18.89 -21.03 -8.90
CA PRO A 366 -19.67 -19.96 -9.54
C PRO A 366 -21.12 -20.38 -9.83
N PRO A 367 -22.00 -19.47 -10.31
CA PRO A 367 -23.33 -19.83 -10.79
C PRO A 367 -23.28 -20.95 -11.84
N LYS A 368 -24.25 -21.86 -11.79
CA LYS A 368 -24.37 -23.03 -12.66
C LYS A 368 -25.55 -22.89 -13.62
N LYS A 369 -25.55 -23.67 -14.71
CA LYS A 369 -26.70 -23.72 -15.65
C LYS A 369 -27.99 -24.02 -14.88
N GLY A 370 -28.96 -23.12 -14.97
CA GLY A 370 -30.22 -23.18 -14.22
C GLY A 370 -30.35 -22.09 -13.15
N ASP A 371 -29.23 -21.55 -12.67
CA ASP A 371 -29.23 -20.42 -11.73
C ASP A 371 -29.61 -19.11 -12.44
N ILE A 372 -30.25 -18.21 -11.70
CA ILE A 372 -30.75 -16.92 -12.23
C ILE A 372 -29.60 -16.05 -12.74
N SER A 373 -28.47 -16.05 -12.04
CA SER A 373 -27.29 -15.25 -12.36
C SER A 373 -26.41 -15.88 -13.45
N TYR A 374 -26.62 -17.15 -13.81
CA TYR A 374 -25.75 -17.86 -14.75
C TYR A 374 -25.67 -17.21 -16.14
N PRO A 375 -26.76 -16.78 -16.80
CA PRO A 375 -26.67 -16.17 -18.12
C PRO A 375 -25.81 -14.89 -18.14
N VAL A 376 -25.91 -14.07 -17.08
CA VAL A 376 -25.10 -12.85 -16.94
C VAL A 376 -23.65 -13.21 -16.67
N TYR A 377 -23.40 -14.10 -15.70
CA TYR A 377 -22.06 -14.59 -15.37
C TYR A 377 -21.35 -15.18 -16.61
N ALA A 378 -22.00 -16.10 -17.31
CA ALA A 378 -21.46 -16.74 -18.51
C ALA A 378 -21.12 -15.71 -19.59
N LYS A 379 -22.02 -14.75 -19.85
CA LYS A 379 -21.78 -13.66 -20.79
C LYS A 379 -20.57 -12.81 -20.39
N GLU A 380 -20.51 -12.33 -19.15
CA GLU A 380 -19.40 -11.50 -18.66
C GLU A 380 -18.05 -12.23 -18.76
N THR A 381 -18.00 -13.49 -18.32
CA THR A 381 -16.78 -14.29 -18.39
C THR A 381 -16.32 -14.55 -19.82
N GLN A 382 -17.26 -14.86 -20.73
CA GLN A 382 -16.97 -15.11 -22.14
C GLN A 382 -16.48 -13.83 -22.85
N GLU A 383 -17.13 -12.69 -22.62
CA GLU A 383 -16.73 -11.40 -23.19
C GLU A 383 -15.31 -10.99 -22.77
N VAL A 384 -14.97 -11.20 -21.48
CA VAL A 384 -13.61 -10.96 -20.98
C VAL A 384 -12.61 -11.89 -21.66
N TYR A 385 -12.90 -13.19 -21.72
CA TYR A 385 -12.03 -14.18 -22.35
C TYR A 385 -11.80 -13.87 -23.84
N ASP A 386 -12.85 -13.61 -24.61
CA ASP A 386 -12.77 -13.30 -26.04
C ASP A 386 -11.99 -12.00 -26.29
N THR A 387 -12.17 -11.01 -25.42
CA THR A 387 -11.40 -9.77 -25.48
C THR A 387 -9.92 -10.02 -25.24
N LEU A 388 -9.55 -10.79 -24.22
CA LEU A 388 -8.15 -11.11 -23.94
C LEU A 388 -7.51 -11.89 -25.10
N LYS A 389 -8.23 -12.85 -25.68
CA LYS A 389 -7.78 -13.62 -26.85
C LYS A 389 -7.57 -12.73 -28.09
N ARG A 390 -8.51 -11.85 -28.40
CA ARG A 390 -8.37 -10.92 -29.54
C ARG A 390 -7.19 -9.97 -29.34
N ARG A 391 -7.01 -9.44 -28.12
CA ARG A 391 -5.89 -8.55 -27.79
C ARG A 391 -4.53 -9.25 -27.85
N SER A 392 -4.44 -10.51 -27.42
CA SER A 392 -3.20 -11.26 -27.47
C SER A 392 -2.74 -11.50 -28.90
N ILE A 393 -3.67 -11.84 -29.80
CA ILE A 393 -3.39 -12.02 -31.24
C ILE A 393 -2.98 -10.68 -31.86
N LYS A 394 -3.79 -9.63 -31.68
CA LYS A 394 -3.53 -8.30 -32.25
C LYS A 394 -2.16 -7.76 -31.85
N LEU A 395 -1.79 -7.85 -30.57
CA LEU A 395 -0.49 -7.35 -30.11
C LEU A 395 0.68 -8.22 -30.59
N ALA A 396 0.52 -9.55 -30.66
CA ALA A 396 1.55 -10.44 -31.20
C ALA A 396 1.80 -10.18 -32.69
N ASP A 397 0.74 -10.01 -33.49
CA ASP A 397 0.84 -9.68 -34.92
C ASP A 397 1.50 -8.30 -35.12
N ALA A 398 1.13 -7.32 -34.30
CA ALA A 398 1.74 -6.00 -34.30
C ALA A 398 3.25 -6.06 -34.04
N LEU A 399 3.66 -6.78 -32.99
CA LEU A 399 5.07 -6.96 -32.61
C LEU A 399 5.86 -7.69 -33.69
N ASN A 400 5.31 -8.78 -34.26
CA ASN A 400 5.96 -9.54 -35.34
C ASN A 400 6.05 -8.76 -36.67
N SER A 401 5.30 -7.65 -36.80
CA SER A 401 5.44 -6.78 -37.96
C SER A 401 6.68 -5.89 -37.87
N LEU A 402 7.18 -5.61 -36.66
CA LEU A 402 8.28 -4.67 -36.43
C LEU A 402 9.61 -5.25 -36.94
N GLU A 403 10.46 -4.39 -37.48
CA GLU A 403 11.83 -4.78 -37.84
C GLU A 403 12.57 -5.26 -36.60
N ASP A 404 13.31 -6.36 -36.74
CA ASP A 404 14.16 -6.91 -35.69
C ASP A 404 13.43 -7.31 -34.39
N VAL A 405 12.12 -7.52 -34.45
CA VAL A 405 11.29 -8.05 -33.35
C VAL A 405 10.65 -9.37 -33.76
N THR A 406 10.74 -10.36 -32.88
CA THR A 406 10.03 -11.65 -33.02
C THR A 406 9.26 -11.95 -31.75
N CYS A 407 8.05 -12.48 -31.86
CA CYS A 407 7.18 -12.75 -30.73
C CYS A 407 6.42 -14.07 -30.91
N ASN A 408 6.66 -15.01 -30.00
CA ASN A 408 5.83 -16.21 -29.89
C ASN A 408 4.38 -15.83 -29.52
N PRO A 409 3.38 -16.57 -30.02
CA PRO A 409 1.99 -16.34 -29.65
C PRO A 409 1.74 -16.70 -28.19
N ALA A 410 0.90 -15.91 -27.50
CA ALA A 410 0.42 -16.28 -26.19
C ALA A 410 -0.61 -17.41 -26.31
N GLN A 411 -0.22 -18.63 -25.94
CA GLN A 411 -1.13 -19.77 -25.81
C GLN A 411 -2.07 -19.61 -24.61
N GLY A 412 -1.66 -18.85 -23.59
CA GLY A 412 -2.42 -18.54 -22.38
C GLY A 412 -1.91 -17.32 -21.62
N ALA A 413 -2.25 -17.24 -20.32
CA ALA A 413 -1.88 -16.14 -19.41
C ALA A 413 -2.30 -14.74 -19.91
N LEU A 414 -1.51 -13.70 -19.63
CA LEU A 414 -1.84 -12.29 -19.91
C LEU A 414 -0.68 -11.51 -20.56
N TYR A 415 0.35 -12.19 -21.06
CA TYR A 415 1.60 -11.55 -21.47
C TYR A 415 2.13 -12.10 -22.79
N LEU A 416 2.88 -11.25 -23.47
CA LEU A 416 3.80 -11.58 -24.55
C LEU A 416 5.22 -11.25 -24.10
N PHE A 417 6.19 -11.99 -24.64
CA PHE A 417 7.62 -11.82 -24.34
C PHE A 417 8.42 -11.75 -25.64
N PRO A 418 8.26 -10.67 -26.42
CA PRO A 418 9.01 -10.49 -27.67
C PRO A 418 10.52 -10.42 -27.44
N GLN A 419 11.26 -11.00 -28.37
CA GLN A 419 12.69 -10.81 -28.54
C GLN A 419 12.95 -9.59 -29.43
N ILE A 420 13.94 -8.80 -29.06
CA ILE A 420 14.43 -7.65 -29.82
C ILE A 420 15.89 -7.91 -30.21
N LYS A 421 16.24 -7.70 -31.48
CA LYS A 421 17.64 -7.66 -31.92
C LYS A 421 18.14 -6.23 -31.83
N LEU A 422 19.08 -6.00 -30.92
CA LEU A 422 19.67 -4.68 -30.71
C LEU A 422 20.99 -4.59 -31.49
N PRO A 423 21.20 -3.51 -32.28
CA PRO A 423 22.47 -3.30 -32.97
C PRO A 423 23.60 -2.96 -31.97
N ASP A 424 24.85 -3.20 -32.38
CA ASP A 424 26.02 -3.05 -31.50
C ASP A 424 26.13 -1.65 -30.89
N ASN A 425 25.82 -0.60 -31.65
CA ASN A 425 25.83 0.78 -31.17
C ASN A 425 24.81 1.02 -30.04
N ALA A 426 23.64 0.37 -30.07
CA ALA A 426 22.64 0.45 -29.01
C ALA A 426 23.11 -0.29 -27.75
N ILE A 427 23.77 -1.43 -27.91
CA ILE A 427 24.38 -2.20 -26.81
C ILE A 427 25.51 -1.38 -26.15
N GLU A 428 26.35 -0.72 -26.96
CA GLU A 428 27.40 0.16 -26.47
C GLU A 428 26.83 1.39 -25.75
N ALA A 429 25.74 1.99 -26.26
CA ALA A 429 25.05 3.11 -25.62
C ALA A 429 24.48 2.70 -24.25
N ALA A 430 23.84 1.53 -24.16
CA ALA A 430 23.35 0.99 -22.90
C ALA A 430 24.49 0.77 -21.89
N LYS A 431 25.63 0.22 -22.34
CA LYS A 431 26.82 0.04 -21.52
C LYS A 431 27.38 1.37 -21.00
N LYS A 432 27.43 2.41 -21.85
CA LYS A 432 27.84 3.77 -21.44
C LYS A 432 26.89 4.37 -20.42
N ALA A 433 25.59 4.05 -20.50
CA ALA A 433 24.58 4.46 -19.52
C ALA A 433 24.57 3.61 -18.24
N GLY A 434 25.40 2.56 -18.13
CA GLY A 434 25.43 1.65 -16.98
C GLY A 434 24.17 0.78 -16.87
N LYS A 435 23.54 0.44 -18.00
CA LYS A 435 22.28 -0.30 -18.08
C LYS A 435 22.43 -1.60 -18.86
N ALA A 436 21.57 -2.58 -18.59
CA ALA A 436 21.39 -3.69 -19.52
C ALA A 436 20.79 -3.17 -20.85
N PRO A 437 21.14 -3.74 -22.01
CA PRO A 437 20.62 -3.31 -23.31
C PRO A 437 19.08 -3.24 -23.41
N ASP A 438 18.37 -4.22 -22.86
CA ASP A 438 16.91 -4.22 -22.83
C ASP A 438 16.30 -3.28 -21.77
N ASP A 439 16.95 -3.09 -20.63
CA ASP A 439 16.59 -2.02 -19.67
C ASP A 439 16.68 -0.64 -20.32
N PHE A 440 17.76 -0.39 -21.06
CA PHE A 440 17.97 0.85 -21.80
C PHE A 440 16.89 1.02 -22.88
N TYR A 441 16.67 -0.01 -23.70
CA TYR A 441 15.61 0.01 -24.71
C TYR A 441 14.23 0.29 -24.10
N ALA A 442 13.87 -0.35 -22.99
CA ALA A 442 12.58 -0.14 -22.34
C ALA A 442 12.40 1.28 -21.77
N LEU A 443 13.49 1.90 -21.29
CA LEU A 443 13.48 3.28 -20.80
C LEU A 443 13.32 4.29 -21.94
N GLU A 444 14.04 4.07 -23.04
CA GLU A 444 13.91 4.89 -24.24
C GLU A 444 12.53 4.73 -24.88
N LEU A 445 12.00 3.51 -24.95
CA LEU A 445 10.63 3.23 -25.40
C LEU A 445 9.60 4.01 -24.58
N LEU A 446 9.71 3.98 -23.24
CA LEU A 446 8.84 4.73 -22.35
C LEU A 446 8.98 6.25 -22.56
N ALA A 447 10.20 6.75 -22.72
CA ALA A 447 10.48 8.16 -22.90
C ALA A 447 10.00 8.71 -24.26
N ALA A 448 9.99 7.87 -25.29
CA ALA A 448 9.55 8.23 -26.64
C ALA A 448 8.04 8.07 -26.85
N THR A 449 7.43 7.01 -26.29
CA THR A 449 6.05 6.60 -26.64
C THR A 449 5.06 6.63 -25.48
N GLY A 450 5.55 6.74 -24.23
CA GLY A 450 4.70 6.61 -23.06
C GLY A 450 4.27 5.16 -22.75
N VAL A 451 4.73 4.17 -23.52
CA VAL A 451 4.45 2.76 -23.29
C VAL A 451 5.39 2.20 -22.23
N CYS A 452 4.84 1.80 -21.09
CA CYS A 452 5.61 1.23 -19.99
C CYS A 452 5.59 -0.31 -20.05
N VAL A 453 6.70 -0.92 -20.45
CA VAL A 453 6.94 -2.38 -20.44
C VAL A 453 7.82 -2.81 -19.24
N VAL A 454 8.19 -4.08 -19.15
CA VAL A 454 9.25 -4.57 -18.24
C VAL A 454 10.34 -5.22 -19.08
N SER A 455 11.60 -4.88 -18.88
CA SER A 455 12.75 -5.48 -19.57
C SER A 455 12.90 -6.98 -19.29
N GLY A 456 13.46 -7.71 -20.25
CA GLY A 456 13.75 -9.15 -20.16
C GLY A 456 14.73 -9.50 -19.06
N SER A 457 15.72 -8.64 -18.82
CA SER A 457 16.69 -8.73 -17.72
C SER A 457 16.03 -8.89 -16.36
N GLY A 458 14.84 -8.31 -16.17
CA GLY A 458 14.04 -8.47 -14.95
C GLY A 458 13.50 -9.88 -14.71
N PHE A 459 13.42 -10.72 -15.75
CA PHE A 459 12.92 -12.10 -15.70
C PHE A 459 14.05 -13.13 -15.86
N GLY A 460 15.26 -12.68 -16.21
CA GLY A 460 16.33 -13.53 -16.72
C GLY A 460 16.04 -13.96 -18.17
N GLN A 461 17.10 -14.19 -18.93
CA GLN A 461 17.03 -14.63 -20.33
C GLN A 461 18.33 -15.34 -20.72
N LYS A 462 18.33 -15.99 -21.88
CA LYS A 462 19.54 -16.61 -22.44
C LYS A 462 20.58 -15.51 -22.72
N ALA A 463 21.85 -15.79 -22.43
CA ALA A 463 22.92 -14.84 -22.70
C ALA A 463 22.98 -14.50 -24.21
N GLY A 464 23.09 -13.21 -24.53
CA GLY A 464 23.11 -12.72 -25.91
C GLY A 464 21.73 -12.50 -26.53
N THR A 465 20.63 -12.75 -25.82
CA THR A 465 19.29 -12.39 -26.26
C THR A 465 18.70 -11.29 -25.37
N TRP A 466 17.79 -10.50 -25.93
CA TRP A 466 17.20 -9.33 -25.28
C TRP A 466 15.69 -9.35 -25.52
N HIS A 467 14.92 -9.08 -24.47
CA HIS A 467 13.47 -9.16 -24.51
C HIS A 467 12.82 -8.00 -23.75
N PHE A 468 11.52 -7.88 -23.88
CA PHE A 468 10.69 -7.19 -22.90
C PHE A 468 9.36 -7.93 -22.74
N ARG A 469 8.74 -7.81 -21.57
CA ARG A 469 7.37 -8.29 -21.34
C ARG A 469 6.37 -7.15 -21.56
N SER A 470 5.34 -7.44 -22.34
CA SER A 470 4.16 -6.59 -22.47
C SER A 470 2.89 -7.34 -22.09
N THR A 471 1.98 -6.71 -21.35
CA THR A 471 0.61 -7.20 -21.22
C THR A 471 -0.22 -6.80 -22.43
N PHE A 472 -1.09 -7.68 -22.90
CA PHE A 472 -2.16 -7.33 -23.85
C PHE A 472 -3.46 -6.92 -23.13
N LEU A 473 -3.35 -6.38 -21.90
CA LEU A 473 -4.47 -5.88 -21.13
C LEU A 473 -4.99 -4.49 -21.53
N PRO A 474 -4.19 -3.56 -22.09
CA PRO A 474 -4.72 -2.27 -22.53
C PRO A 474 -5.85 -2.42 -23.57
N PRO A 475 -6.71 -1.39 -23.73
CA PRO A 475 -7.71 -1.35 -24.79
C PRO A 475 -7.10 -1.52 -26.17
N GLU A 476 -7.86 -2.11 -27.10
CA GLU A 476 -7.35 -2.41 -28.45
C GLU A 476 -6.94 -1.18 -29.26
N ALA A 477 -7.59 -0.04 -29.02
CA ALA A 477 -7.27 1.23 -29.64
C ALA A 477 -5.86 1.73 -29.26
N SER A 478 -5.40 1.42 -28.03
CA SER A 478 -4.05 1.78 -27.59
C SER A 478 -2.97 1.02 -28.36
N PHE A 479 -3.29 -0.13 -28.96
CA PHE A 479 -2.36 -0.83 -29.84
C PHE A 479 -2.32 -0.21 -31.24
N ASP A 480 -3.42 0.40 -31.71
CA ASP A 480 -3.46 1.04 -33.02
C ASP A 480 -2.56 2.28 -33.05
N GLU A 481 -2.52 3.07 -31.99
CA GLU A 481 -1.58 4.20 -31.86
C GLU A 481 -0.11 3.73 -31.92
N PHE A 482 0.21 2.63 -31.25
CA PHE A 482 1.54 2.01 -31.31
C PHE A 482 1.90 1.50 -32.71
N ILE A 483 0.94 0.89 -33.41
CA ILE A 483 1.12 0.40 -34.79
C ILE A 483 1.22 1.57 -35.77
N GLN A 484 0.51 2.68 -35.54
CA GLN A 484 0.50 3.86 -36.42
C GLN A 484 1.77 4.71 -36.31
N LEU A 485 2.42 4.77 -35.15
CA LEU A 485 3.74 5.42 -34.99
C LEU A 485 4.78 4.84 -35.97
N LYS A 486 4.65 3.55 -36.33
CA LYS A 486 5.47 2.89 -37.35
C LYS A 486 5.24 3.41 -38.78
N LEU A 487 4.02 3.86 -39.08
CA LEU A 487 3.62 4.31 -40.42
C LEU A 487 3.94 5.80 -40.66
N SER A 488 4.09 6.60 -39.60
CA SER A 488 4.54 8.00 -39.72
C SER A 488 6.05 8.10 -39.95
N ASP A 489 6.86 7.28 -39.25
CA ASP A 489 8.33 7.33 -39.36
C ASP A 489 8.87 6.80 -40.71
N THR A 490 8.04 6.09 -41.47
CA THR A 490 8.39 5.60 -42.82
C THR A 490 8.12 6.61 -43.93
N ASN A 491 7.44 7.73 -43.64
CA ASN A 491 7.15 8.79 -44.62
C ASN A 491 8.00 10.06 -44.45
N GLU A 492 8.77 10.19 -43.37
CA GLU A 492 9.60 11.37 -43.09
C GLU A 492 11.08 11.02 -42.86
N MET A 493 11.70 10.34 -43.83
CA MET A 493 13.15 10.41 -43.99
C MET A 493 13.48 11.26 -45.22
N ASN A 494 13.40 12.58 -45.07
CA ASN A 494 14.14 13.50 -45.93
C ASN A 494 14.54 14.78 -45.19
N THR A 495 15.86 14.95 -45.03
CA THR A 495 16.62 16.21 -44.89
C THR A 495 16.26 17.20 -43.77
N GLN A 496 17.07 17.23 -42.69
CA GLN A 496 18.06 18.29 -42.39
C GLN A 496 18.54 18.21 -40.94
N GLU A 497 19.85 18.11 -40.78
CA GLU A 497 20.56 18.26 -39.50
C GLU A 497 20.32 19.65 -38.90
N THR A 498 19.89 19.72 -37.65
CA THR A 498 20.13 20.89 -36.79
C THR A 498 20.54 20.43 -35.39
N VAL A 499 21.75 20.84 -35.00
CA VAL A 499 22.32 20.64 -33.66
C VAL A 499 21.66 21.62 -32.68
N PRO A 500 21.11 21.20 -31.52
CA PRO A 500 20.65 22.14 -30.52
C PRO A 500 21.81 22.68 -29.68
N ALA A 501 21.79 23.99 -29.45
CA ALA A 501 22.75 24.76 -28.67
C ALA A 501 22.73 24.43 -27.15
N PRO A 502 23.77 24.83 -26.38
CA PRO A 502 23.92 24.43 -24.98
C PRO A 502 22.82 24.98 -24.06
N LEU A 503 22.33 24.15 -23.15
CA LEU A 503 21.37 24.50 -22.12
C LEU A 503 21.93 25.55 -21.14
N ALA A 504 21.16 26.63 -20.94
CA ALA A 504 21.41 27.69 -19.97
C ALA A 504 21.26 27.22 -18.50
N PRO A 505 21.84 27.93 -17.51
CA PRO A 505 21.99 27.42 -16.15
C PRO A 505 20.67 27.39 -15.34
N LEU A 506 20.56 26.37 -14.51
CA LEU A 506 19.56 26.17 -13.46
C LEU A 506 19.35 27.43 -12.60
N SER A 507 18.16 28.04 -12.64
CA SER A 507 17.73 28.94 -11.56
C SER A 507 16.21 28.99 -11.37
N LYS A 508 15.80 29.28 -10.12
CA LYS A 508 14.45 29.47 -9.53
C LYS A 508 13.80 28.34 -8.73
N ARG A 509 13.97 27.04 -9.04
CA ARG A 509 13.38 25.97 -8.18
C ARG A 509 14.23 25.61 -6.95
N ALA A 510 15.56 25.79 -7.03
CA ALA A 510 16.46 25.59 -5.90
C ALA A 510 16.30 26.65 -4.80
N SER A 511 15.94 27.90 -5.14
CA SER A 511 15.74 28.95 -4.14
C SER A 511 14.46 28.79 -3.33
N ARG A 512 13.41 28.19 -3.92
CA ARG A 512 12.13 27.92 -3.23
C ARG A 512 12.24 26.76 -2.23
N ARG A 513 13.08 25.77 -2.52
CA ARG A 513 13.41 24.68 -1.57
C ARG A 513 14.26 25.18 -0.41
N LYS A 514 15.20 26.09 -0.69
CA LYS A 514 16.02 26.76 0.33
C LYS A 514 15.18 27.65 1.26
N ALA A 515 14.19 28.37 0.72
CA ALA A 515 13.27 29.20 1.51
C ALA A 515 12.35 28.39 2.46
N LEU A 516 11.91 27.20 2.07
CA LEU A 516 11.14 26.27 2.94
C LEU A 516 12.02 25.59 4.00
N GLU A 517 13.28 25.32 3.69
CA GLU A 517 14.27 24.80 4.66
C GLU A 517 14.69 25.86 5.70
N GLU A 518 14.66 27.15 5.33
CA GLU A 518 14.89 28.29 6.22
C GLU A 518 13.66 28.59 7.11
N LEU A 519 12.42 28.42 6.63
CA LEU A 519 11.20 28.68 7.41
C LEU A 519 10.94 27.64 8.53
N HIS A 520 11.36 26.39 8.32
CA HIS A 520 11.28 25.30 9.31
C HIS A 520 12.67 24.90 9.84
N ALA A 521 13.60 25.85 9.90
CA ALA A 521 14.96 25.62 10.34
C ALA A 521 14.95 25.01 11.75
N SER A 522 15.37 23.75 11.82
CA SER A 522 15.60 22.91 13.00
C SER A 522 15.00 23.44 14.31
N PRO A 523 13.76 23.06 14.69
CA PRO A 523 13.25 23.39 16.01
C PRO A 523 14.25 22.90 17.06
N LEU A 524 14.46 23.73 18.09
CA LEU A 524 15.40 23.41 19.16
C LEU A 524 15.10 22.00 19.68
N PRO A 525 16.12 21.13 19.86
CA PRO A 525 15.89 19.81 20.43
C PRO A 525 15.17 19.98 21.77
N ILE A 526 14.07 19.26 21.97
CA ILE A 526 13.43 19.20 23.29
C ILE A 526 14.46 18.55 24.21
N ARG A 527 15.01 19.36 25.13
CA ARG A 527 15.94 18.93 26.16
C ARG A 527 15.16 18.88 27.47
N PRO A 528 14.45 17.77 27.77
CA PRO A 528 13.76 17.61 29.03
C PRO A 528 14.82 17.68 30.15
N LYS A 529 14.62 18.58 31.11
CA LYS A 529 15.65 18.90 32.12
C LYS A 529 15.84 17.78 33.14
N SER A 530 14.92 16.82 33.21
CA SER A 530 14.96 15.67 34.12
C SER A 530 14.30 14.44 33.49
N THR A 531 14.88 13.26 33.72
CA THR A 531 14.30 11.96 33.35
C THR A 531 13.79 11.28 34.61
N LEU A 532 12.51 10.93 34.65
CA LEU A 532 11.98 10.11 35.75
C LEU A 532 12.24 8.63 35.43
N SER A 533 13.03 7.94 36.26
CA SER A 533 13.14 6.48 36.27
C SER A 533 12.35 5.93 37.46
N TRP A 534 11.53 4.92 37.21
CA TRP A 534 10.55 4.39 38.18
C TRP A 534 11.16 3.50 39.27
N TRP A 535 12.48 3.40 39.37
CA TRP A 535 13.18 2.41 40.22
C TRP A 535 14.28 2.98 41.14
N SER A 536 14.34 4.30 41.35
CA SER A 536 15.21 4.90 42.37
C SER A 536 14.36 5.44 43.53
N PRO A 537 14.52 4.94 44.77
CA PRO A 537 13.87 5.49 45.96
C PRO A 537 14.27 6.95 46.29
N ALA A 538 15.27 7.51 45.58
CA ALA A 538 15.78 8.86 45.79
C ALA A 538 15.21 9.91 44.80
N SER A 539 14.43 9.52 43.79
CA SER A 539 13.91 10.45 42.75
C SER A 539 12.62 11.19 43.14
N TRP A 540 12.14 11.05 44.39
CA TRP A 540 11.00 11.81 44.91
C TRP A 540 11.38 13.15 45.57
N ARG A 541 12.67 13.51 45.57
CA ARG A 541 13.18 14.68 46.29
C ARG A 541 14.06 15.60 45.44
N TRP A 542 13.69 15.90 44.20
CA TRP A 542 14.32 16.99 43.44
C TRP A 542 13.33 17.69 42.52
N LEU A 543 12.56 18.64 43.08
CA LEU A 543 11.94 19.74 42.35
C LEU A 543 12.73 21.00 42.70
N MET A 544 13.74 21.34 41.91
CA MET A 544 14.34 22.68 41.92
C MET A 544 14.37 23.24 40.49
N PRO A 545 13.85 24.45 40.23
CA PRO A 545 13.60 24.93 38.88
C PRO A 545 14.83 25.63 38.30
N SER A 546 15.03 25.49 36.98
CA SER A 546 15.76 26.49 36.20
C SER A 546 14.80 27.10 35.18
N PHE A 547 14.65 28.42 35.26
CA PHE A 547 13.57 29.20 34.65
C PHE A 547 13.81 29.48 33.16
N SER A 548 12.74 29.54 32.38
CA SER A 548 12.72 30.21 31.07
C SER A 548 11.63 31.28 31.11
N THR A 549 12.02 32.54 31.13
CA THR A 549 11.12 33.68 30.93
C THR A 549 10.64 33.70 29.48
N MET A 550 9.32 33.84 29.27
CA MET A 550 8.72 34.01 27.95
C MET A 550 9.12 35.39 27.38
N ASN A 551 10.15 35.44 26.56
CA ASN A 551 10.38 36.55 25.64
C ASN A 551 10.35 35.99 24.22
N ALA A 552 9.20 36.08 23.57
CA ALA A 552 9.13 35.98 22.12
C ALA A 552 9.54 37.35 21.56
N SER A 553 10.70 37.41 20.90
CA SER A 553 11.05 38.55 20.05
C SER A 553 10.13 38.50 18.83
N ASN A 554 9.20 39.45 18.75
CA ASN A 554 8.34 39.64 17.59
C ASN A 554 9.15 40.24 16.44
N ASP A 555 9.49 39.44 15.44
CA ASP A 555 9.92 39.95 14.14
C ASP A 555 8.71 39.91 13.19
N HIS A 556 7.96 41.02 13.15
CA HIS A 556 6.66 41.15 12.48
C HIS A 556 6.76 41.33 10.95
N ASN A 557 7.50 40.46 10.24
CA ASN A 557 7.62 40.61 8.79
C ASN A 557 7.36 39.32 8.02
N LYS A 558 6.20 39.32 7.31
CA LYS A 558 5.69 38.35 6.31
C LYS A 558 4.79 37.20 6.81
N VAL A 559 3.72 37.49 7.53
CA VAL A 559 2.59 36.54 7.65
C VAL A 559 1.37 37.11 6.93
N SER A 560 0.78 36.34 6.01
CA SER A 560 -0.45 36.71 5.32
C SER A 560 -1.61 36.86 6.32
N LYS A 561 -2.50 37.85 6.12
CA LYS A 561 -3.70 38.02 6.95
C LYS A 561 -4.82 37.08 6.49
N PHE A 562 -5.46 36.41 7.43
CA PHE A 562 -6.57 35.48 7.22
C PHE A 562 -7.84 35.98 7.88
N GLN A 563 -9.00 35.60 7.34
CA GLN A 563 -10.31 35.90 7.92
C GLN A 563 -11.02 34.60 8.29
N GLY A 564 -11.70 34.59 9.43
CA GLY A 564 -12.51 33.46 9.86
C GLY A 564 -13.79 33.87 10.57
N SER A 565 -14.71 32.92 10.68
CA SER A 565 -15.97 33.06 11.42
C SER A 565 -16.01 32.07 12.56
N LEU A 566 -16.45 32.53 13.73
CA LEU A 566 -16.69 31.64 14.87
C LEU A 566 -17.95 30.82 14.59
N LEU A 567 -17.83 29.48 14.54
CA LEU A 567 -18.99 28.58 14.52
C LEU A 567 -18.82 27.41 15.50
N GLY A 568 -19.76 27.29 16.45
CA GLY A 568 -19.70 26.28 17.51
C GLY A 568 -18.47 26.48 18.40
N MET A 569 -17.68 25.43 18.64
CA MET A 569 -16.45 25.50 19.46
C MET A 569 -15.17 25.78 18.65
N GLY A 570 -15.27 26.21 17.39
CA GLY A 570 -14.10 26.41 16.52
C GLY A 570 -14.25 27.60 15.59
N VAL A 571 -13.13 28.02 15.00
CA VAL A 571 -13.09 29.14 14.05
C VAL A 571 -12.87 28.57 12.66
N TRP A 572 -13.76 28.90 11.74
CA TRP A 572 -13.72 28.43 10.36
C TRP A 572 -13.13 29.52 9.48
N ILE A 573 -12.07 29.20 8.75
CA ILE A 573 -11.43 30.16 7.87
C ILE A 573 -12.30 30.39 6.63
N THR A 574 -12.52 31.66 6.32
CA THR A 574 -13.31 32.13 5.18
C THR A 574 -12.45 32.70 4.05
N SER A 575 -11.17 33.00 4.30
CA SER A 575 -10.16 33.39 3.30
C SER A 575 -9.42 32.19 2.71
N ASP A 576 -8.47 32.39 1.77
CA ASP A 576 -7.64 31.30 1.22
C ASP A 576 -6.89 30.54 2.33
N THR A 577 -7.21 29.25 2.47
CA THR A 577 -6.72 28.37 3.54
C THR A 577 -5.42 27.67 3.19
N ARG A 578 -4.99 27.70 1.91
CA ARG A 578 -3.83 26.92 1.45
C ARG A 578 -2.57 27.40 2.11
N GLN A 579 -2.39 28.72 2.19
CA GLN A 579 -1.21 29.31 2.79
C GLN A 579 -1.14 29.08 4.31
N LEU A 580 -2.29 29.15 4.99
CA LEU A 580 -2.41 28.87 6.43
C LEU A 580 -1.98 27.43 6.77
N TRP A 581 -2.34 26.48 5.89
CA TRP A 581 -1.93 25.09 6.01
C TRP A 581 -0.46 24.87 5.64
N THR A 582 0.02 25.42 4.51
CA THR A 582 1.41 25.20 4.04
C THR A 582 2.45 25.86 4.91
N ASP A 583 2.14 27.01 5.51
CA ASP A 583 3.14 27.81 6.24
C ASP A 583 3.22 27.41 7.72
N GLY A 584 2.20 26.72 8.26
CA GLY A 584 2.16 26.43 9.68
C GLY A 584 1.38 25.18 10.12
N PHE A 585 0.79 24.40 9.20
CA PHE A 585 -0.08 23.25 9.50
C PHE A 585 -1.21 23.61 10.47
N PHE A 586 -1.84 24.76 10.30
CA PHE A 586 -2.94 25.20 11.15
C PHE A 586 -4.30 24.70 10.62
N GLY A 587 -5.11 24.13 11.52
CA GLY A 587 -6.50 23.77 11.28
C GLY A 587 -6.74 22.46 10.53
N LYS A 588 -7.91 21.84 10.73
CA LYS A 588 -8.31 20.57 10.12
C LYS A 588 -9.24 20.81 8.92
N GLY A 589 -9.07 20.04 7.85
CA GLY A 589 -10.04 20.00 6.74
C GLY A 589 -11.36 19.33 7.17
N THR A 590 -12.45 19.68 6.48
CA THR A 590 -13.81 19.13 6.68
C THR A 590 -13.90 17.61 6.48
N LEU A 591 -13.00 17.03 5.70
CA LEU A 591 -12.87 15.59 5.49
C LEU A 591 -11.66 15.08 6.25
N SER A 592 -11.86 14.08 7.11
CA SER A 592 -10.89 13.50 8.06
C SER A 592 -9.65 12.86 7.40
N ARG A 593 -8.82 13.67 6.74
CA ARG A 593 -7.48 13.36 6.26
C ARG A 593 -6.62 14.59 6.55
N SER A 594 -5.38 14.36 6.96
CA SER A 594 -4.43 15.41 7.39
C SER A 594 -3.88 16.26 6.24
N GLU A 595 -4.68 16.50 5.20
CA GLU A 595 -4.48 17.50 4.14
C GLU A 595 -5.87 17.96 3.67
N PRO A 596 -6.14 19.28 3.57
CA PRO A 596 -7.28 19.77 2.81
C PRO A 596 -7.07 19.45 1.33
N LEU A 597 -8.02 18.77 0.69
CA LEU A 597 -7.91 18.29 -0.68
C LEU A 597 -8.19 19.41 -1.71
N TYR A 598 -7.33 20.41 -1.80
CA TYR A 598 -7.56 21.53 -2.72
C TYR A 598 -7.77 21.07 -4.17
N GLY A 599 -9.04 21.07 -4.60
CA GLY A 599 -9.49 20.84 -5.97
C GLY A 599 -9.35 19.41 -6.45
N ASN A 600 -10.38 18.58 -6.24
CA ASN A 600 -10.76 17.50 -7.17
C ASN A 600 -12.10 16.77 -6.82
N GLU A 601 -13.09 17.46 -6.26
CA GLU A 601 -14.41 16.86 -5.92
C GLU A 601 -15.56 17.20 -6.89
N ASP A 602 -15.41 18.17 -7.80
CA ASP A 602 -16.47 18.56 -8.75
C ASP A 602 -16.89 17.40 -9.67
N PHE A 603 -15.95 16.50 -9.99
CA PHE A 603 -16.20 15.34 -10.84
C PHE A 603 -17.05 14.24 -10.15
N ARG A 604 -16.97 14.12 -8.82
CA ARG A 604 -17.66 13.04 -8.06
C ARG A 604 -19.03 13.47 -7.54
N MET A 605 -19.20 14.73 -7.14
CA MET A 605 -20.49 15.25 -6.66
C MET A 605 -21.51 15.49 -7.79
N GLY A 606 -21.04 15.80 -9.00
CA GLY A 606 -21.89 15.92 -10.20
C GLY A 606 -22.51 14.60 -10.68
N ILE A 607 -21.91 13.46 -10.33
CA ILE A 607 -22.44 12.12 -10.65
C ILE A 607 -23.47 11.69 -9.60
N MET A 608 -23.26 12.03 -8.32
CA MET A 608 -24.16 11.64 -7.24
C MET A 608 -25.48 12.43 -7.22
N LYS A 609 -25.47 13.74 -7.52
CA LYS A 609 -26.71 14.54 -7.57
C LYS A 609 -27.61 14.21 -8.77
N ARG A 610 -27.05 13.85 -9.94
CA ARG A 610 -27.82 13.43 -11.13
C ARG A 610 -28.51 12.07 -10.95
N LYS A 611 -27.94 11.19 -10.11
CA LYS A 611 -28.53 9.89 -9.75
C LYS A 611 -29.69 10.00 -8.75
N ALA A 612 -29.67 11.01 -7.88
CA ALA A 612 -30.68 11.18 -6.82
C ALA A 612 -32.00 11.82 -7.29
N ALA A 613 -32.02 12.48 -8.46
CA ALA A 613 -33.19 13.24 -8.94
C ALA A 613 -33.97 12.60 -10.11
N GLY A 614 -33.62 11.38 -10.54
CA GLY A 614 -34.42 10.59 -11.50
C GLY A 614 -34.55 11.16 -12.92
N ARG A 615 -33.59 11.97 -13.41
CA ARG A 615 -33.63 12.53 -14.78
C ARG A 615 -32.44 12.07 -15.60
N LEU A 616 -32.69 11.15 -16.54
CA LEU A 616 -31.87 10.94 -17.74
C LEU A 616 -32.81 10.73 -18.93
N GLY A 617 -33.01 11.79 -19.70
CA GLY A 617 -33.12 11.71 -21.16
C GLY A 617 -31.77 12.18 -21.75
N PRO A 618 -31.46 11.86 -23.01
CA PRO A 618 -30.19 12.26 -23.60
C PRO A 618 -30.16 13.78 -23.83
N VAL A 619 -28.96 14.35 -23.93
CA VAL A 619 -28.57 15.49 -24.80
C VAL A 619 -27.79 16.65 -24.10
N ASP A 620 -26.69 16.99 -24.78
CA ASP A 620 -25.83 18.17 -24.94
C ASP A 620 -25.10 18.88 -23.78
N GLU A 621 -23.80 19.09 -24.01
CA GLU A 621 -22.76 19.56 -23.09
C GLU A 621 -22.63 21.10 -23.00
N ALA A 622 -23.58 21.91 -23.50
CA ALA A 622 -23.34 23.34 -23.71
C ALA A 622 -23.93 24.35 -22.68
N GLU A 623 -24.69 23.94 -21.66
CA GLU A 623 -25.44 24.90 -20.82
C GLU A 623 -25.06 25.00 -19.32
N ASN A 624 -24.00 24.32 -18.85
CA ASN A 624 -23.77 24.17 -17.40
C ASN A 624 -22.90 25.23 -16.70
N GLU A 625 -22.52 26.32 -17.35
CA GLU A 625 -21.67 27.34 -16.70
C GLU A 625 -22.44 28.35 -15.82
N ASN A 626 -23.77 28.49 -15.98
CA ASN A 626 -24.49 29.63 -15.41
C ASN A 626 -25.28 29.39 -14.10
N THR A 627 -25.21 28.18 -13.51
CA THR A 627 -26.05 27.86 -12.32
C THR A 627 -25.24 27.71 -11.02
N THR A 628 -23.92 27.57 -11.10
CA THR A 628 -23.03 27.36 -9.95
C THR A 628 -22.71 28.65 -9.19
N GLU A 629 -22.86 29.83 -9.82
CA GLU A 629 -22.64 31.14 -9.20
C GLU A 629 -23.76 31.56 -8.22
N LYS A 630 -24.97 31.01 -8.30
CA LYS A 630 -26.13 31.52 -7.55
C LYS A 630 -26.35 30.94 -6.15
N LEU A 631 -25.55 29.96 -5.68
CA LEU A 631 -25.77 29.30 -4.37
C LEU A 631 -24.58 29.31 -3.40
N GLY A 632 -23.46 29.96 -3.72
CA GLY A 632 -22.43 30.36 -2.73
C GLY A 632 -21.85 29.27 -1.82
N TYR A 633 -21.91 27.99 -2.20
CA TYR A 633 -21.46 26.88 -1.37
C TYR A 633 -20.03 26.46 -1.75
N ASN A 634 -19.04 26.89 -0.96
CA ASN A 634 -17.62 26.54 -1.14
C ASN A 634 -17.26 25.36 -0.19
N PRO A 635 -16.99 24.13 -0.68
CA PRO A 635 -17.01 22.90 0.15
C PRO A 635 -15.78 22.65 1.04
N GLU A 636 -14.70 23.42 0.95
CA GLU A 636 -13.45 23.14 1.68
C GLU A 636 -13.06 24.29 2.61
N ARG A 637 -13.65 24.30 3.82
CA ARG A 637 -13.26 25.24 4.89
C ARG A 637 -12.34 24.55 5.90
N VAL A 638 -11.27 25.22 6.29
CA VAL A 638 -10.38 24.76 7.37
C VAL A 638 -10.94 25.21 8.72
N GLN A 639 -11.11 24.26 9.64
CA GLN A 639 -11.51 24.53 11.02
C GLN A 639 -10.29 24.59 11.94
N LEU A 640 -10.09 25.72 12.58
CA LEU A 640 -9.09 25.90 13.64
C LEU A 640 -9.60 25.35 14.97
N SER A 641 -8.71 24.68 15.70
CA SER A 641 -8.93 24.38 17.12
C SER A 641 -8.89 25.65 17.97
N PRO A 642 -9.51 25.65 19.16
CA PRO A 642 -9.49 26.79 20.07
C PRO A 642 -8.09 27.39 20.32
N TYR A 643 -7.08 26.54 20.48
CA TYR A 643 -5.70 26.97 20.76
C TYR A 643 -5.04 27.61 19.54
N GLU A 644 -5.29 27.07 18.35
CA GLU A 644 -4.82 27.64 17.08
C GLU A 644 -5.43 29.00 16.82
N SER A 645 -6.74 29.15 17.05
CA SER A 645 -7.46 30.41 16.86
C SER A 645 -6.88 31.55 17.71
N VAL A 646 -6.64 31.30 18.99
CA VAL A 646 -6.04 32.30 19.88
C VAL A 646 -4.59 32.57 19.48
N PHE A 647 -3.81 31.55 19.10
CA PHE A 647 -2.42 31.73 18.67
C PHE A 647 -2.30 32.58 17.40
N LEU A 648 -3.15 32.33 16.40
CA LEU A 648 -3.14 33.08 15.14
C LEU A 648 -3.66 34.50 15.29
N LEU A 649 -4.74 34.70 16.06
CA LEU A 649 -5.31 36.02 16.32
C LEU A 649 -4.37 36.91 17.15
N TRP A 650 -3.67 36.34 18.13
CA TRP A 650 -2.89 37.13 19.08
C TRP A 650 -1.38 36.99 18.96
N ALA A 651 -0.84 35.77 18.94
CA ALA A 651 0.62 35.58 18.97
C ALA A 651 1.27 35.89 17.62
N LEU A 652 0.56 35.60 16.51
CA LEU A 652 1.01 35.90 15.15
C LEU A 652 0.32 37.12 14.53
N ASP A 653 -0.75 37.63 15.15
CA ASP A 653 -1.54 38.78 14.67
C ASP A 653 -1.92 38.68 13.18
N CYS A 654 -2.35 37.48 12.76
CA CYS A 654 -2.59 37.17 11.36
C CYS A 654 -3.99 36.62 11.07
N LEU A 655 -4.89 36.59 12.05
CA LEU A 655 -6.26 36.11 11.90
C LEU A 655 -7.25 37.17 12.39
N GLU A 656 -8.19 37.57 11.55
CA GLU A 656 -9.33 38.41 11.91
C GLU A 656 -10.58 37.51 12.04
N ILE A 657 -11.29 37.59 13.17
CA ILE A 657 -12.44 36.71 13.46
C ILE A 657 -13.71 37.54 13.57
N ARG A 658 -14.77 37.10 12.88
CA ARG A 658 -16.12 37.66 13.04
C ARG A 658 -17.04 36.67 13.74
N ASP A 659 -17.86 37.17 14.65
CA ASP A 659 -18.93 36.41 15.28
C ASP A 659 -20.13 36.28 14.33
N TYR A 660 -21.15 35.49 14.72
CA TYR A 660 -22.34 35.22 13.92
C TYR A 660 -23.14 36.47 13.52
N ASP A 661 -23.07 37.53 14.33
CA ASP A 661 -23.70 38.83 14.09
C ASP A 661 -22.84 39.76 13.19
N GLY A 662 -21.67 39.29 12.75
CA GLY A 662 -20.71 40.04 11.93
C GLY A 662 -19.75 40.93 12.74
N THR A 663 -19.89 40.98 14.07
CA THR A 663 -19.05 41.77 14.97
C THR A 663 -17.64 41.17 15.03
N GLU A 664 -16.62 42.02 14.95
CA GLU A 664 -15.22 41.58 15.04
C GLU A 664 -14.87 41.17 16.48
N MET A 665 -14.27 39.98 16.61
CA MET A 665 -13.86 39.44 17.90
C MET A 665 -12.43 39.86 18.25
N THR A 666 -12.30 40.57 19.36
CA THR A 666 -10.99 40.80 19.99
C THR A 666 -10.41 39.50 20.57
N ALA A 667 -9.08 39.43 20.73
CA ALA A 667 -8.42 38.31 21.43
C ALA A 667 -9.00 38.06 22.82
N ARG A 668 -9.42 39.12 23.53
CA ARG A 668 -10.06 39.06 24.83
C ARG A 668 -11.44 38.39 24.77
N SER A 669 -12.29 38.76 23.81
CA SER A 669 -13.63 38.17 23.68
C SER A 669 -13.56 36.72 23.19
N LEU A 670 -12.66 36.40 22.25
CA LEU A 670 -12.41 35.02 21.83
C LEU A 670 -11.94 34.15 23.01
N TRP A 671 -11.00 34.65 23.82
CA TRP A 671 -10.50 33.91 24.98
C TRP A 671 -11.62 33.60 25.99
N ARG A 672 -12.45 34.60 26.31
CA ARG A 672 -13.60 34.40 27.21
C ARG A 672 -14.58 33.37 26.66
N TYR A 673 -14.86 33.43 25.36
CA TYR A 673 -15.72 32.46 24.68
C TYR A 673 -15.15 31.03 24.76
N MET A 674 -13.88 30.82 24.42
CA MET A 674 -13.25 29.50 24.46
C MET A 674 -13.19 28.92 25.89
N MET A 675 -12.98 29.79 26.88
CA MET A 675 -13.04 29.43 28.30
C MET A 675 -14.45 29.01 28.74
N SER A 676 -15.50 29.72 28.30
CA SER A 676 -16.89 29.37 28.66
C SER A 676 -17.33 28.05 28.01
N GLN A 677 -16.98 27.82 26.74
CA GLN A 677 -17.28 26.56 26.06
C GLN A 677 -16.58 25.36 26.72
N SER A 678 -15.34 25.54 27.18
CA SER A 678 -14.60 24.51 27.90
C SER A 678 -15.26 24.11 29.22
N ARG A 679 -15.99 25.02 29.88
CA ARG A 679 -16.76 24.71 31.11
C ARG A 679 -17.99 23.86 30.81
N LEU A 680 -18.72 24.17 29.74
CA LEU A 680 -19.97 23.48 29.36
C LEU A 680 -19.73 22.03 28.91
N TYR A 681 -18.60 21.76 28.26
CA TYR A 681 -18.27 20.40 27.79
C TYR A 681 -17.85 19.46 28.93
N ALA A 682 -17.27 20.02 30.00
CA ALA A 682 -16.78 19.26 31.15
C ALA A 682 -17.87 18.90 32.18
N THR A 683 -19.10 19.43 32.01
CA THR A 683 -20.26 19.08 32.84
C THR A 683 -21.10 17.93 32.25
N GLN A 684 -20.65 17.26 31.19
CA GLN A 684 -21.36 16.12 30.59
C GLN A 684 -20.95 14.78 31.25
N PRO A 685 -21.92 13.93 31.63
CA PRO A 685 -21.72 12.76 32.50
C PRO A 685 -20.98 11.57 31.87
N ASP A 686 -20.66 11.57 30.57
CA ASP A 686 -19.99 10.44 29.89
C ASP A 686 -18.59 10.78 29.37
N THR A 687 -17.95 11.82 29.90
CA THR A 687 -16.62 12.23 29.45
C THR A 687 -15.51 11.65 30.34
N LEU A 688 -14.35 11.34 29.75
CA LEU A 688 -13.09 10.93 30.44
C LEU A 688 -12.61 11.90 31.55
N TYR A 689 -13.32 13.00 31.76
CA TYR A 689 -13.02 14.10 32.67
C TYR A 689 -14.07 14.26 33.79
N GLU A 690 -15.03 13.33 33.90
CA GLU A 690 -16.03 13.31 34.97
C GLU A 690 -15.36 13.34 36.35
N GLY A 691 -15.77 14.27 37.21
CA GLY A 691 -15.28 14.37 38.60
C GLY A 691 -13.94 15.11 38.82
N LEU A 692 -13.32 15.68 37.78
CA LEU A 692 -12.16 16.56 37.97
C LEU A 692 -12.61 17.97 38.39
N PRO A 693 -11.97 18.63 39.39
CA PRO A 693 -12.29 20.02 39.75
C PRO A 693 -12.14 20.93 38.52
N LEU A 694 -13.30 21.26 37.96
CA LEU A 694 -13.51 22.24 36.90
C LEU A 694 -12.75 23.49 37.24
N SER A 695 -11.69 23.78 36.50
CA SER A 695 -10.98 25.01 36.71
C SER A 695 -10.55 25.62 35.42
N GLU A 696 -10.66 26.94 35.38
CA GLU A 696 -10.13 27.85 34.36
C GLU A 696 -8.73 27.43 33.88
N TRP A 697 -7.95 26.81 34.78
CA TRP A 697 -6.62 26.26 34.57
C TRP A 697 -6.49 25.23 33.44
N GLY A 698 -7.52 24.43 33.12
CA GLY A 698 -7.40 23.34 32.14
C GLY A 698 -7.19 23.83 30.69
N PHE A 699 -8.02 24.77 30.25
CA PHE A 699 -7.85 25.41 28.94
C PHE A 699 -6.58 26.26 28.92
N MET A 700 -6.34 27.03 29.98
CA MET A 700 -5.16 27.89 30.12
C MET A 700 -3.86 27.09 30.02
N ALA A 701 -3.74 25.99 30.76
CA ALA A 701 -2.54 25.15 30.75
C ALA A 701 -2.30 24.52 29.39
N ARG A 702 -3.35 24.06 28.70
CA ARG A 702 -3.23 23.51 27.34
C ARG A 702 -2.81 24.57 26.33
N TYR A 703 -3.35 25.78 26.44
CA TYR A 703 -2.91 26.91 25.62
C TYR A 703 -1.46 27.28 25.90
N VAL A 704 -1.04 27.35 27.17
CA VAL A 704 0.35 27.64 27.59
C VAL A 704 1.33 26.62 26.97
N VAL A 705 1.00 25.33 27.01
CA VAL A 705 1.80 24.27 26.35
C VAL A 705 1.78 24.41 24.84
N TYR A 706 0.60 24.59 24.22
CA TYR A 706 0.48 24.79 22.78
C TYR A 706 1.32 25.98 22.29
N HIS A 707 1.16 27.15 22.91
CA HIS A 707 1.91 28.37 22.61
C HIS A 707 3.42 28.16 22.75
N THR A 708 3.86 27.51 23.83
CA THR A 708 5.29 27.27 24.08
C THR A 708 5.91 26.36 23.03
N PHE A 709 5.23 25.28 22.65
CA PHE A 709 5.74 24.38 21.63
C PHE A 709 5.73 25.03 20.24
N ARG A 710 4.67 25.78 19.88
CA ARG A 710 4.63 26.58 18.65
C ARG A 710 5.76 27.62 18.60
N ALA A 711 5.98 28.36 19.69
CA ALA A 711 7.04 29.36 19.79
C ALA A 711 8.46 28.76 19.69
N ARG A 712 8.63 27.49 20.09
CA ARG A 712 9.88 26.74 19.92
C ARG A 712 10.04 26.10 18.53
N GLY A 713 9.11 26.37 17.60
CA GLY A 713 9.13 25.87 16.23
C GLY A 713 8.52 24.48 16.03
N TRP A 714 7.82 23.93 17.02
CA TRP A 714 7.13 22.64 16.89
C TRP A 714 5.76 22.80 16.25
N VAL A 715 5.42 21.90 15.32
CA VAL A 715 4.04 21.77 14.84
C VAL A 715 3.28 20.91 15.86
N THR A 716 2.38 21.55 16.61
CA THR A 716 1.62 20.92 17.70
C THR A 716 0.22 20.55 17.23
N TRP A 717 -0.19 19.31 17.46
CA TRP A 717 -1.48 18.77 17.02
C TRP A 717 -2.21 18.03 18.14
N SER A 718 -3.51 17.79 17.98
CA SER A 718 -4.31 17.01 18.95
C SER A 718 -3.74 15.60 19.14
N GLY A 719 -3.51 15.23 20.40
CA GLY A 719 -2.95 13.94 20.80
C GLY A 719 -3.98 12.86 21.15
N ILE A 720 -5.28 13.13 20.96
CA ILE A 720 -6.38 12.29 21.47
C ILE A 720 -6.27 10.82 21.04
N LYS A 721 -5.78 10.55 19.82
CA LYS A 721 -5.56 9.19 19.31
C LYS A 721 -4.53 8.37 20.10
N PHE A 722 -3.70 9.04 20.89
CA PHE A 722 -2.65 8.43 21.71
C PHE A 722 -2.94 8.55 23.21
N GLY A 723 -4.13 9.04 23.59
CA GLY A 723 -4.51 9.24 24.99
C GLY A 723 -3.76 10.38 25.69
N VAL A 724 -3.26 11.37 24.94
CA VAL A 724 -2.52 12.54 25.44
C VAL A 724 -3.12 13.84 24.90
N ASP A 725 -2.80 14.99 25.49
CA ASP A 725 -3.35 16.29 25.05
C ASP A 725 -2.86 16.68 23.65
N PHE A 726 -1.55 16.60 23.42
CA PHE A 726 -0.93 17.00 22.15
C PHE A 726 0.13 16.02 21.66
N VAL A 727 0.40 16.06 20.36
CA VAL A 727 1.62 15.49 19.77
C VAL A 727 2.41 16.58 19.07
N ALA A 728 3.73 16.53 19.19
CA ALA A 728 4.63 17.52 18.60
C ALA A 728 5.41 16.92 17.43
N TYR A 729 5.31 17.59 16.28
CA TYR A 729 6.00 17.26 15.05
C TYR A 729 7.12 18.26 14.77
N ARG A 730 8.24 17.75 14.23
CA ARG A 730 9.38 18.59 13.87
C ARG A 730 9.09 19.45 12.63
N ARG A 731 8.42 18.85 11.64
CA ARG A 731 8.10 19.50 10.34
C ARG A 731 6.61 19.46 9.99
N GLY A 732 5.80 18.70 10.73
CA GLY A 732 4.40 18.45 10.45
C GLY A 732 4.11 16.96 10.15
N PRO A 733 2.83 16.56 10.17
CA PRO A 733 2.40 15.16 10.04
C PRO A 733 2.67 14.53 8.67
N VAL A 734 2.75 15.34 7.61
CA VAL A 734 3.03 14.87 6.24
C VAL A 734 4.51 14.51 6.05
N PHE A 735 5.40 15.18 6.80
CA PHE A 735 6.85 15.06 6.60
C PHE A 735 7.55 14.15 7.60
N SER A 736 6.97 13.95 8.78
CA SER A 736 7.59 13.19 9.86
C SER A 736 6.54 12.64 10.81
N HIS A 737 6.81 11.50 11.43
CA HIS A 737 6.03 11.08 12.61
C HIS A 737 6.31 12.03 13.77
N SER A 738 5.31 12.25 14.63
CA SER A 738 5.51 13.03 15.85
C SER A 738 6.47 12.28 16.78
N GLU A 739 7.42 13.03 17.34
CA GLU A 739 8.49 12.52 18.20
C GLU A 739 8.04 12.48 19.67
N TYR A 740 7.23 13.45 20.07
CA TYR A 740 6.77 13.62 21.44
C TYR A 740 5.25 13.56 21.55
N ALA A 741 4.80 12.89 22.60
CA ALA A 741 3.43 12.86 23.09
C ALA A 741 3.38 13.69 24.38
N LEU A 742 2.61 14.78 24.39
CA LEU A 742 2.59 15.77 25.46
C LEU A 742 1.35 15.59 26.33
N VAL A 743 1.56 15.42 27.64
CA VAL A 743 0.52 15.38 28.67
C VAL A 743 0.60 16.68 29.47
N VAL A 744 -0.49 17.42 29.57
CA VAL A 744 -0.54 18.72 30.24
C VAL A 744 -1.01 18.55 31.69
N LEU A 745 -0.24 19.10 32.62
CA LEU A 745 -0.42 18.94 34.06
C LEU A 745 -0.47 20.32 34.74
N PRO A 746 -1.65 20.90 35.02
CA PRO A 746 -1.73 22.21 35.69
C PRO A 746 -1.39 22.10 37.18
N VAL A 747 -0.51 22.99 37.65
CA VAL A 747 -0.03 23.07 39.03
C VAL A 747 -0.33 24.47 39.57
N VAL A 748 -1.15 24.58 40.62
CA VAL A 748 -1.53 25.85 41.24
C VAL A 748 -1.12 25.80 42.70
N LYS A 749 -0.44 26.83 43.21
CA LYS A 749 0.08 26.85 44.60
C LYS A 749 0.86 25.56 44.96
N ASN A 750 1.68 25.05 44.02
CA ASN A 750 2.42 23.80 44.12
C ASN A 750 1.59 22.51 44.30
N GLN A 751 0.29 22.55 44.02
CA GLN A 751 -0.58 21.37 44.00
C GLN A 751 -1.02 21.06 42.57
N LEU A 752 -0.94 19.79 42.19
CA LEU A 752 -1.45 19.33 40.90
C LEU A 752 -2.99 19.35 40.93
N ILE A 753 -3.61 20.10 40.02
CA ILE A 753 -5.08 20.26 39.96
C ILE A 753 -5.64 19.45 38.79
N GLY A 754 -6.82 18.84 38.97
CA GLY A 754 -7.54 18.22 37.86
C GLY A 754 -6.86 16.97 37.28
N PHE A 755 -5.97 16.32 38.04
CA PHE A 755 -5.31 15.10 37.60
C PHE A 755 -5.38 14.03 38.71
N SER A 756 -6.35 13.12 38.61
CA SER A 756 -6.57 12.04 39.58
C SER A 756 -6.13 10.66 39.07
N GLN A 757 -5.36 10.59 37.99
CA GLN A 757 -5.04 9.31 37.35
C GLN A 757 -3.92 8.58 38.10
N ASP A 758 -4.12 7.29 38.33
CA ASP A 758 -3.18 6.45 39.07
C ASP A 758 -1.91 6.12 38.27
N LEU A 759 -0.94 5.48 38.92
CA LEU A 759 0.30 5.04 38.26
C LEU A 759 0.03 4.12 37.06
N LYS A 760 -1.07 3.35 37.07
CA LYS A 760 -1.40 2.43 35.97
C LYS A 760 -1.75 3.21 34.71
N TRP A 761 -2.42 4.35 34.82
CA TRP A 761 -2.71 5.22 33.68
C TRP A 761 -1.42 5.72 33.02
N TYR A 762 -0.46 6.24 33.80
CA TYR A 762 0.83 6.70 33.26
C TYR A 762 1.61 5.58 32.56
N LEU A 763 1.58 4.37 33.12
CA LEU A 763 2.18 3.19 32.50
C LEU A 763 1.44 2.79 31.21
N GLY A 764 0.11 2.91 31.19
CA GLY A 764 -0.72 2.65 30.02
C GLY A 764 -0.42 3.61 28.88
N VAL A 765 -0.45 4.92 29.14
CA VAL A 765 -0.13 5.95 28.15
C VAL A 765 1.29 5.81 27.63
N ASN A 766 2.27 5.58 28.53
CA ASN A 766 3.65 5.35 28.13
C ASN A 766 3.80 4.07 27.29
N ARG A 767 3.05 3.01 27.58
CA ARG A 767 3.04 1.78 26.77
C ARG A 767 2.49 2.03 25.37
N VAL A 768 1.34 2.71 25.25
CA VAL A 768 0.71 3.06 23.96
C VAL A 768 1.65 3.93 23.13
N CYS A 769 2.19 4.99 23.72
CA CYS A 769 3.08 5.92 23.03
C CYS A 769 4.42 5.28 22.63
N ALA A 770 5.02 4.45 23.50
CA ALA A 770 6.28 3.78 23.21
C ALA A 770 6.17 2.75 22.07
N GLN A 771 5.04 2.04 21.94
CA GLN A 771 4.80 1.12 20.81
C GLN A 771 4.87 1.83 19.46
N VAL A 772 4.45 3.10 19.42
CA VAL A 772 4.53 3.96 18.22
C VAL A 772 5.72 4.92 18.25
N LYS A 773 6.77 4.56 19.02
CA LYS A 773 8.05 5.26 19.14
C LYS A 773 7.94 6.75 19.53
N LYS A 774 6.94 7.11 20.34
CA LYS A 774 6.78 8.46 20.90
C LYS A 774 7.30 8.52 22.32
N SER A 775 8.07 9.57 22.61
CA SER A 775 8.48 9.88 23.98
C SER A 775 7.37 10.66 24.69
N VAL A 776 6.89 10.15 25.82
CA VAL A 776 5.89 10.85 26.63
C VAL A 776 6.57 11.96 27.43
N VAL A 777 6.09 13.19 27.28
CA VAL A 777 6.55 14.38 28.00
C VAL A 777 5.41 14.91 28.86
N LEU A 778 5.63 14.90 30.17
CA LEU A 778 4.77 15.56 31.14
C LEU A 778 5.12 17.04 31.19
N CYS A 779 4.15 17.89 30.88
CA CYS A 779 4.27 19.34 30.84
C CYS A 779 3.55 19.93 32.05
N TYR A 780 4.28 20.18 33.13
CA TYR A 780 3.77 20.83 34.33
C TYR A 780 3.65 22.33 34.11
N VAL A 781 2.44 22.87 34.20
CA VAL A 781 2.17 24.31 34.02
C VAL A 781 1.89 24.92 35.39
N HIS A 782 2.85 25.66 35.92
CA HIS A 782 2.80 26.29 37.23
C HIS A 782 2.15 27.68 37.16
N PHE A 783 1.15 27.89 38.01
CA PHE A 783 0.47 29.17 38.24
C PHE A 783 0.80 29.68 39.65
N GLU A 784 1.33 30.89 39.74
CA GLU A 784 1.87 31.46 41.00
C GLU A 784 0.77 31.95 41.99
N ASP A 785 -0.43 32.32 41.52
CA ASP A 785 -1.56 32.81 42.34
C ASP A 785 -2.89 32.13 42.00
N GLU A 786 -3.92 32.23 42.86
CA GLU A 786 -5.31 31.90 42.50
C GLU A 786 -5.82 32.92 41.46
N PHE A 787 -6.02 32.47 40.23
CA PHE A 787 -6.44 33.34 39.14
C PHE A 787 -7.94 33.58 39.23
N THR A 788 -8.30 34.83 39.48
CA THR A 788 -9.63 35.35 39.14
C THR A 788 -9.46 36.19 37.89
N VAL A 789 -10.08 35.80 36.77
CA VAL A 789 -10.22 36.67 35.60
C VAL A 789 -11.06 37.89 36.03
N SER A 790 -10.43 38.95 36.55
CA SER A 790 -11.14 40.22 36.74
C SER A 790 -11.48 40.78 35.37
N ASP A 791 -12.64 41.42 35.23
CA ASP A 791 -13.19 41.86 33.95
C ASP A 791 -12.34 42.89 33.19
N SER A 792 -11.27 43.42 33.81
CA SER A 792 -10.49 44.56 33.30
C SER A 792 -9.10 44.23 32.75
N GLN A 793 -8.50 43.05 33.02
CA GLN A 793 -7.14 42.72 32.56
C GLN A 793 -7.12 41.78 31.34
N HIS A 794 -6.16 41.98 30.42
CA HIS A 794 -6.02 41.13 29.24
C HIS A 794 -5.68 39.69 29.69
N PRO A 795 -6.40 38.65 29.23
CA PRO A 795 -6.19 37.27 29.71
C PRO A 795 -4.78 36.72 29.50
N LEU A 796 -4.00 37.37 28.64
CA LEU A 796 -2.67 36.95 28.20
C LEU A 796 -1.53 37.60 29.03
N ASP A 797 -1.83 38.61 29.85
CA ASP A 797 -0.89 39.09 30.88
C ASP A 797 -0.72 38.05 32.00
N ALA A 798 -1.71 37.18 32.17
CA ALA A 798 -1.63 36.03 33.06
C ALA A 798 -0.56 35.02 32.61
N LEU A 799 -0.35 34.85 31.31
CA LEU A 799 0.64 33.91 30.75
C LEU A 799 2.07 34.28 31.13
N LYS A 800 2.36 35.58 31.28
CA LYS A 800 3.67 36.08 31.74
C LYS A 800 4.02 35.61 33.16
N LYS A 801 3.01 35.26 33.96
CA LYS A 801 3.14 34.73 35.32
C LYS A 801 3.05 33.19 35.38
N THR A 802 3.04 32.52 34.23
CA THR A 802 3.05 31.05 34.16
C THR A 802 4.44 30.52 33.89
N ARG A 803 4.76 29.35 34.45
CA ARG A 803 6.02 28.65 34.22
C ARG A 803 5.74 27.22 33.77
N ILE A 804 6.48 26.72 32.78
CA ILE A 804 6.35 25.32 32.32
C ILE A 804 7.60 24.53 32.72
N SER A 805 7.39 23.33 33.26
CA SER A 805 8.43 22.33 33.51
C SER A 805 8.13 21.06 32.70
N GLU A 806 9.14 20.52 32.02
CA GLU A 806 8.99 19.35 31.14
C GLU A 806 9.76 18.15 31.68
N VAL A 807 9.06 17.03 31.88
CA VAL A 807 9.64 15.77 32.36
C VAL A 807 9.35 14.67 31.36
N THR A 808 10.38 14.00 30.85
CA THR A 808 10.18 12.85 29.95
C THR A 808 10.09 11.56 30.75
N ILE A 809 9.05 10.78 30.47
CA ILE A 809 8.90 9.43 31.00
C ILE A 809 9.70 8.48 30.11
N ARG A 810 10.66 7.76 30.71
CA ARG A 810 11.33 6.65 30.05
C ARG A 810 10.90 5.34 30.69
N ARG A 811 10.53 4.36 29.85
CA ARG A 811 10.32 2.99 30.30
C ARG A 811 11.67 2.39 30.66
N PHE A 812 11.81 1.87 31.88
CA PHE A 812 12.92 1.00 32.22
C PHE A 812 12.79 -0.30 31.40
N ILE A 813 13.77 -0.56 30.54
CA ILE A 813 13.87 -1.81 29.79
C ILE A 813 15.07 -2.53 30.40
N PRO A 814 14.86 -3.63 31.15
CA PRO A 814 15.94 -4.29 31.89
C PRO A 814 17.17 -4.63 31.02
N GLU A 815 16.96 -4.97 29.75
CA GLU A 815 18.02 -5.28 28.78
C GLU A 815 18.82 -4.05 28.30
N ARG A 816 18.27 -2.84 28.42
CA ARG A 816 18.89 -1.59 27.92
C ARG A 816 19.30 -0.60 29.01
N SER A 817 19.05 -0.95 30.28
CA SER A 817 19.23 -0.04 31.42
C SER A 817 20.09 -0.68 32.52
N ARG A 818 20.98 -1.60 32.12
CA ARG A 818 21.90 -2.36 32.98
C ARG A 818 23.29 -1.74 33.10
N ASP A 819 23.55 -0.64 32.40
CA ASP A 819 24.82 0.10 32.43
C ASP A 819 24.74 1.32 33.36
#